data_AF-A0A6A4Y1R8-F1
#
_entry.id   AF-A0A6A4Y1R8-F1
#
_cell.length_a   1.000
_cell.length_b   1.000
_cell.length_c   1.000
_cell.angle_alpha   90.00
_cell.angle_beta   90.00
_cell.angle_gamma   90.00
#
_symmetry.space_group_name_H-M   'P 1'
#
loop_
_entity.id
_entity.type
_entity.pdbx_description
1 polymer ?
#
loop_
_entity_poly.entity_id
_entity_poly.type
_entity_poly.pdbx_seq_one_letter_code
_entity_poly.pdbx_strand_id
1 'polypeptide(L)'
;MKVAIVLSVAAAIAHAKVSIGVRRALETSATIKAVVHFEAPNLNALPESSMDDRRQAVFDALTAHTTQAQTEATSVLTSANCQAYWIGSVSVCKGLSAADIDELAKLPHVKAITAPIVVELDEPVTKEAAPAVAVPEDAKPQWGVDTIGAPSIWKYFTGKGVVVGSIDTGAEYRHEAIKHNWRSNKGWFNPYNGTKVELPFDSATHGTHTIGTIAGSHGIGVAPGAQWISCLGLYGKSGDDESLLACAQFMVCPTRLDGTHPECKLGADVINNSWGGKEKYNPWFENIVTAWRAAGITPIFSNGNNGPACDTVGNPGGYNRMISVGAIGSYKNDPTQLAPFSSKGPNTIRDLNNKTITIIKPDVSAPGMYTLSADATNLTNYIEKAGTSMAAPHVAGVVALLKSAQSDLTYEEIYSYLTKTTDRDILQAEPETWFFPNGTVRAPGAPNCGGVSDKAWPNNRYGHGRVNVGTILRDGKLNDTPTNKPTPVATPAVTTEAPKPTPVPTPAVTGEPTTTPCPPLTPKPTAGPTPAPTGEPTTTPCPPLTPKPTAGPTPAPTGEPTTTPCPPLTPKPTAGPTPAPTGEPTTTPCPPLTPKPTSGPTPAPTGEPTTTPCPPLTPKPTGEPTTTPCPTSLTPKPTSAPTPAPTPATGTTTTVKPTT
;
A
#
# COMPACT_ATOMS: atom_id res chain seq x y z
N MET A 1 -33.81 -36.54 -18.26
CA MET A 1 -32.36 -36.49 -17.96
C MET A 1 -31.72 -35.16 -18.35
N LYS A 2 -31.59 -34.78 -19.64
CA LYS A 2 -30.90 -33.54 -20.06
C LYS A 2 -31.34 -32.26 -19.30
N VAL A 3 -32.65 -32.02 -19.16
CA VAL A 3 -33.19 -30.84 -18.43
C VAL A 3 -32.76 -30.82 -16.95
N ALA A 4 -32.75 -31.96 -16.27
CA ALA A 4 -32.34 -32.05 -14.87
C ALA A 4 -30.83 -31.78 -14.68
N ILE A 5 -30.00 -32.17 -15.64
CA ILE A 5 -28.55 -31.89 -15.65
C ILE A 5 -28.28 -30.40 -15.89
N VAL A 6 -29.03 -29.75 -16.79
CA VAL A 6 -28.92 -28.31 -17.03
C VAL A 6 -29.33 -27.51 -15.78
N LEU A 7 -30.43 -27.89 -15.13
CA LEU A 7 -30.90 -27.25 -13.88
C LEU A 7 -29.91 -27.43 -12.73
N SER A 8 -29.32 -28.62 -12.54
CA SER A 8 -28.35 -28.85 -11.46
C SER A 8 -27.04 -28.09 -11.68
N VAL A 9 -26.57 -27.98 -12.93
CA VAL A 9 -25.39 -27.17 -13.28
C VAL A 9 -25.66 -25.68 -13.08
N ALA A 10 -26.82 -25.16 -13.50
CA ALA A 10 -27.19 -23.76 -13.29
C ALA A 10 -27.27 -23.41 -11.79
N ALA A 11 -27.89 -24.28 -10.97
CA ALA A 11 -27.95 -24.12 -9.53
C ALA A 11 -26.55 -24.13 -8.88
N ALA A 12 -25.66 -25.03 -9.30
CA ALA A 12 -24.28 -25.10 -8.81
C ALA A 12 -23.46 -23.85 -9.18
N ILE A 13 -23.63 -23.32 -10.40
CA ILE A 13 -22.97 -22.08 -10.85
C ILE A 13 -23.46 -20.89 -10.02
N ALA A 14 -24.78 -20.74 -9.82
CA ALA A 14 -25.33 -19.70 -8.96
C ALA A 14 -24.78 -19.82 -7.52
N HIS A 15 -24.73 -21.04 -6.97
CA HIS A 15 -24.18 -21.28 -5.63
C HIS A 15 -22.71 -20.88 -5.49
N ALA A 16 -21.91 -21.05 -6.54
CA ALA A 16 -20.48 -20.71 -6.54
C ALA A 16 -20.19 -19.19 -6.54
N LYS A 17 -21.16 -18.35 -6.98
CA LYS A 17 -21.02 -16.89 -6.97
C LYS A 17 -21.15 -16.28 -5.58
N VAL A 18 -21.87 -16.94 -4.66
CA VAL A 18 -22.18 -16.40 -3.32
C VAL A 18 -21.09 -16.79 -2.33
N SER A 19 -20.36 -15.80 -1.80
CA SER A 19 -19.22 -16.05 -0.91
C SER A 19 -19.64 -16.66 0.44
N ILE A 20 -18.69 -17.34 1.09
CA ILE A 20 -18.88 -17.91 2.43
C ILE A 20 -19.25 -16.82 3.46
N GLY A 21 -18.71 -15.61 3.32
CA GLY A 21 -19.02 -14.48 4.20
C GLY A 21 -20.50 -14.05 4.09
N VAL A 22 -21.05 -14.03 2.88
CA VAL A 22 -22.48 -13.73 2.65
C VAL A 22 -23.37 -14.78 3.29
N ARG A 23 -23.05 -16.07 3.10
CA ARG A 23 -23.81 -17.19 3.68
C ARG A 23 -23.82 -17.13 5.22
N ARG A 24 -22.66 -16.91 5.84
CA ARG A 24 -22.54 -16.74 7.30
C ARG A 24 -23.29 -15.52 7.85
N ALA A 25 -23.35 -14.43 7.10
CA ALA A 25 -24.13 -13.26 7.50
C ALA A 25 -25.63 -13.59 7.54
N LEU A 26 -26.15 -14.30 6.52
CA LEU A 26 -27.55 -14.76 6.46
C LEU A 26 -27.92 -15.80 7.54
N GLU A 27 -26.96 -16.59 8.04
CA GLU A 27 -27.18 -17.50 9.19
C GLU A 27 -27.53 -16.74 10.49
N THR A 28 -27.21 -15.45 10.58
CA THR A 28 -27.36 -14.64 11.81
C THR A 28 -28.27 -13.42 11.65
N SER A 29 -28.67 -13.07 10.43
CA SER A 29 -29.45 -11.87 10.12
C SER A 29 -30.42 -12.11 8.96
N ALA A 30 -31.68 -11.70 9.13
CA ALA A 30 -32.72 -11.89 8.10
C ALA A 30 -32.48 -11.08 6.81
N THR A 31 -31.77 -9.95 6.92
CA THR A 31 -31.27 -9.18 5.78
C THR A 31 -29.85 -8.69 6.06
N ILE A 32 -29.07 -8.43 5.00
CA ILE A 32 -27.64 -8.10 5.10
C ILE A 32 -27.24 -6.92 4.19
N LYS A 33 -26.03 -6.38 4.41
CA LYS A 33 -25.27 -5.61 3.40
C LYS A 33 -24.38 -6.58 2.62
N ALA A 34 -24.35 -6.48 1.29
CA ALA A 34 -23.44 -7.25 0.44
C ALA A 34 -23.01 -6.44 -0.79
N VAL A 35 -21.89 -6.85 -1.40
CA VAL A 35 -21.37 -6.28 -2.64
C VAL A 35 -21.66 -7.24 -3.78
N VAL A 36 -22.45 -6.80 -4.75
CA VAL A 36 -22.73 -7.51 -6.00
C VAL A 36 -21.70 -7.07 -7.02
N HIS A 37 -20.85 -8.00 -7.45
CA HIS A 37 -19.84 -7.78 -8.48
C HIS A 37 -20.40 -8.20 -9.82
N PHE A 38 -20.33 -7.32 -10.81
CA PHE A 38 -20.66 -7.65 -12.19
C PHE A 38 -19.41 -8.09 -12.96
N GLU A 39 -19.58 -8.72 -14.10
CA GLU A 39 -18.46 -8.84 -15.05
C GLU A 39 -18.01 -7.44 -15.49
N ALA A 40 -16.71 -7.24 -15.70
CA ALA A 40 -16.14 -5.95 -16.08
C ALA A 40 -16.02 -5.79 -17.61
N PRO A 41 -16.20 -4.59 -18.17
CA PRO A 41 -16.01 -4.35 -19.59
C PRO A 41 -14.53 -4.38 -19.97
N ASN A 42 -14.23 -4.73 -21.23
CA ASN A 42 -12.85 -4.78 -21.73
C ASN A 42 -12.32 -3.37 -22.06
N LEU A 43 -11.68 -2.72 -21.08
CA LEU A 43 -11.12 -1.36 -21.21
C LEU A 43 -9.94 -1.24 -22.19
N ASN A 44 -9.37 -2.37 -22.64
CA ASN A 44 -8.32 -2.40 -23.68
C ASN A 44 -8.89 -2.29 -25.10
N ALA A 45 -10.21 -2.43 -25.28
CA ALA A 45 -10.88 -2.24 -26.57
C ALA A 45 -11.29 -0.77 -26.83
N LEU A 46 -11.03 0.12 -25.87
CA LEU A 46 -11.27 1.57 -26.02
C LEU A 46 -10.19 2.20 -26.92
N PRO A 47 -10.54 3.19 -27.77
CA PRO A 47 -9.61 3.78 -28.72
C PRO A 47 -8.49 4.58 -28.04
N GLU A 48 -7.31 4.55 -28.67
CA GLU A 48 -6.21 5.47 -28.35
C GLU A 48 -6.66 6.92 -28.56
N SER A 49 -6.30 7.78 -27.61
CA SER A 49 -6.85 9.13 -27.46
C SER A 49 -5.96 9.96 -26.53
N SER A 50 -6.19 11.28 -26.43
CA SER A 50 -5.46 12.11 -25.46
C SER A 50 -5.77 11.69 -24.02
N MET A 51 -4.95 12.06 -23.04
CA MET A 51 -5.14 11.65 -21.64
C MET A 51 -6.51 12.04 -21.06
N ASP A 52 -7.01 13.24 -21.38
CA ASP A 52 -8.32 13.70 -20.89
C ASP A 52 -9.47 12.95 -21.58
N ASP A 53 -9.37 12.75 -22.90
CA ASP A 53 -10.33 11.96 -23.68
C ASP A 53 -10.34 10.49 -23.20
N ARG A 54 -9.17 9.94 -22.86
CA ARG A 54 -9.00 8.57 -22.36
C ARG A 54 -9.67 8.38 -21.00
N ARG A 55 -9.51 9.33 -20.07
CA ARG A 55 -10.21 9.33 -18.77
C ARG A 55 -11.72 9.40 -18.97
N GLN A 56 -12.20 10.28 -19.85
CA GLN A 56 -13.62 10.41 -20.16
C GLN A 56 -14.18 9.12 -20.77
N ALA A 57 -13.50 8.52 -21.76
CA ALA A 57 -13.91 7.27 -22.39
C ALA A 57 -13.96 6.08 -21.42
N VAL A 58 -13.04 6.00 -20.45
CA VAL A 58 -13.08 4.97 -19.38
C VAL A 58 -14.27 5.20 -18.47
N PHE A 59 -14.53 6.44 -18.06
CA PHE A 59 -15.69 6.80 -17.24
C PHE A 59 -17.02 6.49 -17.94
N ASP A 60 -17.17 6.89 -19.20
CA ASP A 60 -18.41 6.67 -19.96
C ASP A 60 -18.68 5.16 -20.15
N ALA A 61 -17.65 4.39 -20.52
CA ALA A 61 -17.77 2.95 -20.71
C ALA A 61 -18.12 2.20 -19.41
N LEU A 62 -17.45 2.51 -18.30
CA LEU A 62 -17.73 1.89 -17.01
C LEU A 62 -19.09 2.30 -16.45
N THR A 63 -19.49 3.56 -16.63
CA THR A 63 -20.79 4.07 -16.18
C THR A 63 -21.91 3.40 -16.95
N ALA A 64 -21.87 3.40 -18.28
CA ALA A 64 -22.89 2.77 -19.11
C ALA A 64 -23.05 1.27 -18.79
N HIS A 65 -21.93 0.55 -18.68
CA HIS A 65 -21.90 -0.87 -18.33
C HIS A 65 -22.49 -1.15 -16.93
N THR A 66 -22.06 -0.38 -15.92
CA THR A 66 -22.52 -0.60 -14.54
C THR A 66 -23.98 -0.20 -14.35
N THR A 67 -24.46 0.86 -15.01
CA THR A 67 -25.88 1.23 -15.02
C THR A 67 -26.74 0.14 -15.66
N GLN A 68 -26.29 -0.48 -16.76
CA GLN A 68 -27.00 -1.61 -17.37
C GLN A 68 -27.10 -2.81 -16.41
N ALA A 69 -25.97 -3.24 -15.84
CA ALA A 69 -25.91 -4.37 -14.92
C ALA A 69 -26.69 -4.12 -13.61
N GLN A 70 -26.65 -2.90 -13.07
CA GLN A 70 -27.46 -2.51 -11.90
C GLN A 70 -28.96 -2.53 -12.23
N THR A 71 -29.37 -2.11 -13.42
CA THR A 71 -30.79 -2.12 -13.82
C THR A 71 -31.33 -3.56 -13.88
N GLU A 72 -30.57 -4.50 -14.44
CA GLU A 72 -30.91 -5.93 -14.39
C GLU A 72 -30.94 -6.44 -12.94
N ALA A 73 -29.88 -6.18 -12.17
CA ALA A 73 -29.77 -6.64 -10.78
C ALA A 73 -30.90 -6.13 -9.88
N THR A 74 -31.30 -4.86 -10.01
CA THR A 74 -32.40 -4.28 -9.22
C THR A 74 -33.78 -4.76 -9.66
N SER A 75 -33.95 -5.23 -10.90
CA SER A 75 -35.25 -5.73 -11.40
C SER A 75 -35.74 -7.00 -10.71
N VAL A 76 -34.84 -7.77 -10.06
CA VAL A 76 -35.17 -8.98 -9.29
C VAL A 76 -35.26 -8.73 -7.77
N LEU A 77 -35.03 -7.50 -7.31
CA LEU A 77 -35.02 -7.15 -5.89
C LEU A 77 -36.38 -6.65 -5.42
N THR A 78 -36.75 -7.05 -4.20
CA THR A 78 -38.04 -6.67 -3.61
C THR A 78 -38.02 -5.32 -2.89
N SER A 79 -36.99 -5.08 -2.07
CA SER A 79 -36.92 -3.93 -1.16
C SER A 79 -35.50 -3.48 -0.82
N ALA A 80 -34.47 -4.21 -1.27
CA ALA A 80 -33.08 -3.87 -1.01
C ALA A 80 -32.65 -2.59 -1.76
N ASN A 81 -31.93 -1.71 -1.07
CA ASN A 81 -31.40 -0.47 -1.63
C ASN A 81 -29.98 -0.70 -2.15
N CYS A 82 -29.75 -0.54 -3.46
CA CYS A 82 -28.47 -0.77 -4.12
C CYS A 82 -27.88 0.51 -4.72
N GLN A 83 -26.64 0.83 -4.35
CA GLN A 83 -25.86 1.92 -4.94
C GLN A 83 -24.76 1.36 -5.85
N ALA A 84 -24.77 1.75 -7.12
CA ALA A 84 -23.72 1.38 -8.07
C ALA A 84 -22.44 2.18 -7.85
N TYR A 85 -21.30 1.51 -8.10
CA TYR A 85 -19.98 2.11 -8.17
C TYR A 85 -19.30 1.66 -9.45
N TRP A 86 -19.27 2.54 -10.45
CA TRP A 86 -18.87 2.22 -11.82
C TRP A 86 -17.40 1.81 -11.92
N ILE A 87 -16.52 2.40 -11.10
CA ILE A 87 -15.08 2.12 -11.10
C ILE A 87 -14.74 0.65 -10.81
N GLY A 88 -15.58 -0.01 -9.99
CA GLY A 88 -15.43 -1.43 -9.67
C GLY A 88 -16.28 -2.36 -10.55
N SER A 89 -17.23 -1.81 -11.34
CA SER A 89 -18.36 -2.57 -11.90
C SER A 89 -19.11 -3.35 -10.81
N VAL A 90 -19.49 -2.66 -9.72
CA VAL A 90 -20.18 -3.26 -8.56
C VAL A 90 -21.43 -2.49 -8.16
N SER A 91 -22.31 -3.13 -7.38
CA SER A 91 -23.33 -2.46 -6.58
C SER A 91 -23.23 -2.89 -5.12
N VAL A 92 -23.20 -1.92 -4.21
CA VAL A 92 -23.31 -2.17 -2.77
C VAL A 92 -24.77 -2.10 -2.38
N CYS A 93 -25.31 -3.21 -1.88
CA CYS A 93 -26.73 -3.39 -1.61
C CYS A 93 -26.97 -3.61 -0.12
N LYS A 94 -27.97 -2.92 0.44
CA LYS A 94 -28.38 -2.97 1.84
C LYS A 94 -29.81 -3.51 1.94
N GLY A 95 -30.05 -4.42 2.89
CA GLY A 95 -31.36 -5.05 3.09
C GLY A 95 -31.62 -6.26 2.21
N LEU A 96 -30.58 -6.92 1.69
CA LEU A 96 -30.74 -8.14 0.89
C LEU A 96 -31.13 -9.32 1.78
N SER A 97 -32.24 -9.98 1.46
CA SER A 97 -32.63 -11.27 2.07
C SER A 97 -31.93 -12.45 1.39
N ALA A 98 -32.05 -13.64 1.96
CA ALA A 98 -31.55 -14.87 1.32
C ALA A 98 -32.18 -15.11 -0.07
N ALA A 99 -33.46 -14.77 -0.25
CA ALA A 99 -34.15 -14.91 -1.53
C ALA A 99 -33.62 -13.91 -2.58
N ASP A 100 -33.37 -12.65 -2.19
CA ASP A 100 -32.76 -11.66 -3.09
C ASP A 100 -31.36 -12.11 -3.54
N ILE A 101 -30.56 -12.69 -2.63
CA ILE A 101 -29.23 -13.24 -2.94
C ILE A 101 -29.31 -14.40 -3.93
N ASP A 102 -30.28 -15.31 -3.76
CA ASP A 102 -30.49 -16.44 -4.67
C ASP A 102 -30.95 -15.99 -6.07
N GLU A 103 -31.81 -14.96 -6.20
CA GLU A 103 -32.18 -14.41 -7.50
C GLU A 103 -31.02 -13.67 -8.18
N LEU A 104 -30.29 -12.82 -7.45
CA LEU A 104 -29.10 -12.15 -7.96
C LEU A 104 -28.05 -13.13 -8.47
N ALA A 105 -27.85 -14.25 -7.78
CA ALA A 105 -26.87 -15.27 -8.18
C ALA A 105 -27.22 -15.97 -9.50
N LYS A 106 -28.51 -16.04 -9.89
CA LYS A 106 -28.95 -16.62 -11.16
C LYS A 106 -28.66 -15.71 -12.35
N LEU A 107 -28.55 -14.39 -12.15
CA LEU A 107 -28.32 -13.43 -13.24
C LEU A 107 -26.98 -13.69 -13.94
N PRO A 108 -26.94 -13.73 -15.29
CA PRO A 108 -25.72 -14.06 -16.03
C PRO A 108 -24.61 -13.03 -15.85
N HIS A 109 -24.97 -11.74 -15.71
CA HIS A 109 -24.01 -10.64 -15.56
C HIS A 109 -23.46 -10.45 -14.14
N VAL A 110 -24.06 -11.10 -13.12
CA VAL A 110 -23.50 -11.15 -11.75
C VAL A 110 -22.38 -12.17 -11.72
N LYS A 111 -21.16 -11.69 -11.44
CA LYS A 111 -19.92 -12.48 -11.33
C LYS A 111 -19.76 -13.10 -9.95
N ALA A 112 -20.01 -12.31 -8.90
CA ALA A 112 -19.89 -12.74 -7.51
C ALA A 112 -20.77 -11.89 -6.60
N ILE A 113 -21.10 -12.42 -5.42
CA ILE A 113 -21.71 -11.66 -4.33
C ILE A 113 -20.86 -11.89 -3.08
N THR A 114 -20.25 -10.82 -2.56
CA THR A 114 -19.31 -10.87 -1.43
C THR A 114 -19.82 -10.12 -0.21
N ALA A 115 -19.29 -10.46 0.96
CA ALA A 115 -19.46 -9.62 2.14
C ALA A 115 -18.75 -8.27 1.90
N PRO A 116 -19.18 -7.19 2.58
CA PRO A 116 -18.48 -5.92 2.61
C PRO A 116 -17.04 -6.09 3.13
N ILE A 117 -16.12 -5.29 2.61
CA ILE A 117 -14.75 -5.20 3.12
C ILE A 117 -14.64 -3.95 3.97
N VAL A 118 -13.90 -4.06 5.07
CA VAL A 118 -13.42 -2.93 5.87
C VAL A 118 -11.91 -3.00 5.87
N VAL A 119 -11.27 -1.88 5.53
CA VAL A 119 -9.83 -1.66 5.68
C VAL A 119 -9.60 -0.96 7.01
N GLU A 120 -8.58 -1.40 7.73
CA GLU A 120 -8.03 -0.72 8.89
C GLU A 120 -6.61 -0.27 8.58
N LEU A 121 -6.25 0.94 9.02
CA LEU A 121 -4.91 1.48 8.84
C LEU A 121 -3.95 0.84 9.86
N ASP A 122 -2.94 0.11 9.38
CA ASP A 122 -1.80 -0.30 10.20
C ASP A 122 -1.04 0.97 10.63
N GLU A 123 -1.16 1.35 11.91
CA GLU A 123 -0.62 2.60 12.43
C GLU A 123 0.91 2.68 12.27
N PRO A 124 1.46 3.76 11.67
CA PRO A 124 2.90 3.92 11.57
C PRO A 124 3.51 4.19 12.95
N VAL A 125 4.70 3.66 13.18
CA VAL A 125 5.46 3.93 14.40
C VAL A 125 5.88 5.40 14.38
N THR A 126 5.31 6.18 15.29
CA THR A 126 5.77 7.56 15.53
C THR A 126 7.05 7.50 16.37
N LYS A 127 8.01 8.37 16.09
CA LYS A 127 9.25 8.46 16.88
C LYS A 127 8.93 9.02 18.26
N GLU A 128 9.17 8.25 19.31
CA GLU A 128 8.93 8.72 20.69
C GLU A 128 9.73 9.99 20.98
N ALA A 129 9.12 10.90 21.75
CA ALA A 129 9.71 12.18 22.16
C ALA A 129 10.20 13.10 21.03
N ALA A 130 9.65 13.02 19.82
CA ALA A 130 9.78 14.10 18.84
C ALA A 130 9.09 15.37 19.39
N PRO A 131 9.83 16.44 19.74
CA PRO A 131 9.19 17.73 19.99
C PRO A 131 8.56 18.23 18.68
N ALA A 132 7.64 19.19 18.77
CA ALA A 132 7.18 19.91 17.60
C ALA A 132 8.39 20.55 16.88
N VAL A 133 8.79 19.97 15.74
CA VAL A 133 9.87 20.52 14.92
C VAL A 133 9.26 21.54 13.98
N ALA A 134 9.57 22.82 14.18
CA ALA A 134 9.39 23.82 13.15
C ALA A 134 10.51 23.64 12.11
N VAL A 135 10.16 23.66 10.82
CA VAL A 135 11.12 23.52 9.72
C VAL A 135 11.22 24.86 8.99
N PRO A 136 12.43 25.44 8.82
CA PRO A 136 12.60 26.67 8.04
C PRO A 136 12.18 26.54 6.56
N GLU A 137 11.76 27.63 5.93
CA GLU A 137 11.35 27.65 4.52
C GLU A 137 12.48 27.23 3.56
N ASP A 138 13.73 27.57 3.91
CA ASP A 138 14.96 27.22 3.19
C ASP A 138 15.62 25.91 3.68
N ALA A 139 14.89 25.08 4.44
CA ALA A 139 15.42 23.83 4.98
C ALA A 139 15.96 22.90 3.88
N LYS A 140 17.08 22.24 4.19
CA LYS A 140 17.68 21.22 3.33
C LYS A 140 16.69 20.06 3.11
N PRO A 141 16.74 19.40 1.94
CA PRO A 141 15.94 18.20 1.69
C PRO A 141 16.09 17.16 2.80
N GLN A 142 14.96 16.58 3.21
CA GLN A 142 14.97 15.50 4.20
C GLN A 142 15.69 14.27 3.65
N TRP A 143 16.24 13.44 4.54
CA TRP A 143 17.09 12.30 4.17
C TRP A 143 16.43 11.36 3.14
N GLY A 144 15.11 11.16 3.24
CA GLY A 144 14.35 10.31 2.32
C GLY A 144 14.18 10.92 0.94
N VAL A 145 14.00 12.23 0.86
CA VAL A 145 13.92 12.99 -0.39
C VAL A 145 15.29 13.05 -1.07
N ASP A 146 16.34 13.31 -0.31
CA ASP A 146 17.71 13.40 -0.79
C ASP A 146 18.23 12.04 -1.31
N THR A 147 18.04 10.97 -0.54
CA THR A 147 18.63 9.66 -0.88
C THR A 147 18.02 8.99 -2.11
N ILE A 148 16.84 9.43 -2.59
CA ILE A 148 16.27 8.98 -3.87
C ILE A 148 16.63 9.91 -5.05
N GLY A 149 17.47 10.91 -4.82
CA GLY A 149 18.00 11.81 -5.84
C GLY A 149 17.06 12.94 -6.27
N ALA A 150 15.92 13.14 -5.61
CA ALA A 150 14.92 14.14 -6.02
C ALA A 150 15.46 15.58 -6.10
N PRO A 151 16.30 16.09 -5.17
CA PRO A 151 16.84 17.45 -5.25
C PRO A 151 17.66 17.73 -6.51
N SER A 152 18.30 16.71 -7.10
CA SER A 152 19.06 16.85 -8.34
C SER A 152 18.19 17.13 -9.58
N ILE A 153 16.89 16.79 -9.49
CA ILE A 153 15.90 16.88 -10.57
C ILE A 153 15.12 18.20 -10.53
N TRP A 154 14.97 18.84 -9.36
CA TRP A 154 14.14 20.04 -9.19
C TRP A 154 14.51 21.25 -10.07
N LYS A 155 15.76 21.33 -10.53
CA LYS A 155 16.21 22.32 -11.54
C LYS A 155 15.61 22.11 -12.95
N TYR A 156 15.05 20.94 -13.22
CA TYR A 156 14.34 20.59 -14.45
C TYR A 156 12.84 20.45 -14.20
N PHE A 157 12.46 19.62 -13.22
CA PHE A 157 11.08 19.22 -12.96
C PHE A 157 10.82 19.18 -11.46
N THR A 158 9.73 19.81 -11.03
CA THR A 158 9.29 19.84 -9.62
C THR A 158 7.99 19.07 -9.38
N GLY A 159 7.40 18.47 -10.42
CA GLY A 159 6.04 17.93 -10.39
C GLY A 159 4.99 18.89 -10.96
N LYS A 160 5.40 20.11 -11.36
CA LYS A 160 4.49 21.12 -11.94
C LYS A 160 3.73 20.56 -13.14
N GLY A 161 2.42 20.80 -13.13
CA GLY A 161 1.48 20.31 -14.15
C GLY A 161 0.87 18.94 -13.85
N VAL A 162 1.32 18.25 -12.80
CA VAL A 162 0.83 16.92 -12.40
C VAL A 162 -0.08 17.04 -11.18
N VAL A 163 -1.15 16.23 -11.16
CA VAL A 163 -2.08 16.10 -10.03
C VAL A 163 -1.80 14.81 -9.26
N VAL A 164 -1.39 14.91 -8.01
CA VAL A 164 -1.25 13.78 -7.09
C VAL A 164 -2.53 13.58 -6.28
N GLY A 165 -3.08 12.36 -6.31
CA GLY A 165 -4.22 11.96 -5.51
C GLY A 165 -3.81 11.20 -4.24
N SER A 166 -4.51 11.42 -3.14
CA SER A 166 -4.38 10.63 -1.92
C SER A 166 -5.73 10.09 -1.47
N ILE A 167 -5.84 8.76 -1.29
CA ILE A 167 -6.97 8.11 -0.63
C ILE A 167 -6.46 7.67 0.73
N ASP A 168 -6.82 8.41 1.78
CA ASP A 168 -6.18 8.30 3.09
C ASP A 168 -7.10 8.89 4.19
N THR A 169 -6.57 9.22 5.36
CA THR A 169 -7.30 9.81 6.50
C THR A 169 -7.71 11.27 6.32
N GLY A 170 -7.44 11.85 5.14
CA GLY A 170 -7.77 13.23 4.77
C GLY A 170 -6.53 14.09 4.54
N ALA A 171 -6.64 15.41 4.72
CA ALA A 171 -5.54 16.36 4.60
C ALA A 171 -5.84 17.68 5.33
N GLU A 172 -4.95 18.16 6.20
CA GLU A 172 -5.06 19.53 6.76
C GLU A 172 -4.52 20.56 5.75
N TYR A 173 -5.39 21.01 4.84
CA TYR A 173 -5.01 21.91 3.74
C TYR A 173 -4.40 23.24 4.18
N ARG A 174 -4.57 23.68 5.43
CA ARG A 174 -4.00 24.95 5.91
C ARG A 174 -2.54 24.81 6.36
N HIS A 175 -2.04 23.58 6.53
CA HIS A 175 -0.67 23.33 6.96
C HIS A 175 0.34 23.97 6.00
N GLU A 176 1.33 24.69 6.53
CA GLU A 176 2.19 25.57 5.75
C GLU A 176 2.96 24.85 4.63
N ALA A 177 3.42 23.63 4.91
CA ALA A 177 4.12 22.80 3.95
C ALA A 177 3.27 22.42 2.70
N ILE A 178 1.93 22.36 2.78
CA ILE A 178 1.09 21.82 1.69
C ILE A 178 0.00 22.77 1.17
N LYS A 179 -0.32 23.86 1.90
CA LYS A 179 -1.39 24.82 1.56
C LYS A 179 -1.28 25.45 0.17
N HIS A 180 -0.06 25.61 -0.33
CA HIS A 180 0.22 26.31 -1.59
C HIS A 180 -0.08 25.47 -2.85
N ASN A 181 -0.14 24.14 -2.72
CA ASN A 181 -0.33 23.19 -3.82
C ASN A 181 -1.71 22.50 -3.81
N TRP A 182 -2.58 22.84 -2.86
CA TRP A 182 -3.93 22.27 -2.83
C TRP A 182 -4.77 22.77 -4.01
N ARG A 183 -5.42 21.85 -4.73
CA ARG A 183 -6.37 22.24 -5.77
C ARG A 183 -7.76 22.53 -5.18
N SER A 184 -8.08 23.80 -4.96
CA SER A 184 -9.39 24.22 -4.44
C SER A 184 -10.58 23.77 -5.29
N ASN A 185 -10.47 23.81 -6.62
CA ASN A 185 -11.52 23.29 -7.50
C ASN A 185 -11.50 21.75 -7.54
N LYS A 186 -12.49 21.13 -6.90
CA LYS A 186 -12.67 19.67 -6.81
C LYS A 186 -11.39 18.91 -6.47
N GLY A 187 -10.66 19.38 -5.46
CA GLY A 187 -9.52 18.66 -4.87
C GLY A 187 -9.81 18.05 -3.51
N TRP A 188 -11.09 17.98 -3.13
CA TRP A 188 -11.56 17.37 -1.90
C TRP A 188 -12.81 16.53 -2.17
N PHE A 189 -12.88 15.35 -1.57
CA PHE A 189 -14.10 14.57 -1.48
C PHE A 189 -14.20 13.86 -0.13
N ASN A 190 -15.40 13.89 0.45
CA ASN A 190 -15.72 13.16 1.65
C ASN A 190 -16.95 12.26 1.39
N PRO A 191 -16.79 10.92 1.34
CA PRO A 191 -17.90 9.99 1.18
C PRO A 191 -18.75 9.80 2.45
N TYR A 192 -18.26 10.22 3.62
CA TYR A 192 -18.93 9.98 4.89
C TYR A 192 -20.09 10.95 5.13
N ASN A 193 -21.30 10.39 5.18
CA ASN A 193 -22.50 11.14 5.55
C ASN A 193 -22.42 11.63 7.00
N GLY A 194 -22.94 12.82 7.26
CA GLY A 194 -22.91 13.46 8.59
C GLY A 194 -21.63 14.25 8.90
N THR A 195 -20.54 14.06 8.14
CA THR A 195 -19.27 14.81 8.31
C THR A 195 -18.92 15.65 7.08
N LYS A 196 -19.93 16.08 6.30
CA LYS A 196 -19.76 16.88 5.06
C LYS A 196 -19.17 18.27 5.34
N VAL A 197 -17.87 18.33 5.57
CA VAL A 197 -17.05 19.55 5.64
C VAL A 197 -16.67 19.96 4.22
N GLU A 198 -16.88 21.23 3.89
CA GLU A 198 -16.65 21.77 2.53
C GLU A 198 -15.17 21.81 2.12
N LEU A 199 -14.27 21.82 3.11
CA LEU A 199 -12.83 21.96 2.95
C LEU A 199 -12.12 20.71 3.50
N PRO A 200 -10.91 20.37 3.02
CA PRO A 200 -10.14 19.27 3.55
C PRO A 200 -9.94 19.39 5.06
N PHE A 201 -9.95 18.24 5.72
CA PHE A 201 -9.40 18.06 7.06
C PHE A 201 -8.78 16.67 7.12
N ASP A 202 -7.98 16.40 8.13
CA ASP A 202 -7.43 15.07 8.39
C ASP A 202 -7.99 14.53 9.70
N SER A 203 -8.55 13.33 9.64
CA SER A 203 -9.21 12.66 10.76
C SER A 203 -8.25 11.86 11.66
N ALA A 204 -7.00 11.64 11.25
CA ALA A 204 -6.00 10.91 12.05
C ALA A 204 -4.51 11.24 11.78
N THR A 205 -4.21 12.40 11.18
CA THR A 205 -2.84 12.92 10.87
C THR A 205 -2.06 12.18 9.78
N HIS A 206 -2.58 11.07 9.25
CA HIS A 206 -1.83 10.19 8.38
C HIS A 206 -1.77 10.71 6.94
N GLY A 207 -2.91 11.07 6.36
CA GLY A 207 -2.99 11.60 5.00
C GLY A 207 -2.26 12.93 4.78
N THR A 208 -2.22 13.79 5.80
CA THR A 208 -1.42 15.04 5.78
C THR A 208 0.08 14.73 5.69
N HIS A 209 0.54 13.73 6.43
CA HIS A 209 1.94 13.29 6.42
C HIS A 209 2.33 12.65 5.08
N THR A 210 1.45 11.81 4.51
CA THR A 210 1.68 11.20 3.19
C THR A 210 1.70 12.26 2.08
N ILE A 211 0.72 13.19 2.04
CA ILE A 211 0.70 14.30 1.07
C ILE A 211 1.91 15.21 1.21
N GLY A 212 2.34 15.55 2.43
CA GLY A 212 3.55 16.33 2.66
C GLY A 212 4.82 15.66 2.11
N THR A 213 4.90 14.33 2.19
CA THR A 213 6.00 13.53 1.63
C THR A 213 5.98 13.52 0.09
N ILE A 214 4.79 13.61 -0.53
CA ILE A 214 4.66 13.70 -2.00
C ILE A 214 5.01 15.10 -2.48
N ALA A 215 4.33 16.13 -1.96
CA ALA A 215 4.24 17.46 -2.58
C ALA A 215 4.42 18.65 -1.61
N GLY A 216 4.95 18.40 -0.41
CA GLY A 216 5.25 19.46 0.56
C GLY A 216 6.49 20.29 0.21
N SER A 217 6.47 21.57 0.59
CA SER A 217 7.64 22.46 0.55
C SER A 217 8.60 22.17 1.73
N HIS A 218 9.47 23.10 2.12
CA HIS A 218 10.36 22.96 3.30
C HIS A 218 11.25 21.69 3.27
N GLY A 219 11.60 21.23 2.07
CA GLY A 219 12.45 20.04 1.86
C GLY A 219 11.80 18.68 2.20
N ILE A 220 10.53 18.61 2.57
CA ILE A 220 9.85 17.34 2.95
C ILE A 220 9.24 16.58 1.75
N GLY A 221 8.85 17.28 0.68
CA GLY A 221 8.20 16.68 -0.49
C GLY A 221 9.17 16.30 -1.60
N VAL A 222 8.91 15.17 -2.26
CA VAL A 222 9.67 14.70 -3.43
C VAL A 222 9.36 15.51 -4.69
N ALA A 223 8.10 15.91 -4.88
CA ALA A 223 7.59 16.68 -6.01
C ALA A 223 6.90 17.98 -5.54
N PRO A 224 7.67 18.95 -4.99
CA PRO A 224 7.14 20.13 -4.30
C PRO A 224 6.41 21.15 -5.20
N GLY A 225 6.31 20.90 -6.52
CA GLY A 225 5.52 21.69 -7.46
C GLY A 225 4.28 20.99 -8.00
N ALA A 226 4.00 19.74 -7.59
CA ALA A 226 2.80 19.02 -7.99
C ALA A 226 1.57 19.54 -7.23
N GLN A 227 0.42 19.64 -7.91
CA GLN A 227 -0.84 19.92 -7.24
C GLN A 227 -1.38 18.66 -6.55
N TRP A 228 -2.02 18.79 -5.40
CA TRP A 228 -2.60 17.65 -4.69
C TRP A 228 -4.12 17.73 -4.54
N ILE A 229 -4.73 16.54 -4.54
CA ILE A 229 -6.13 16.30 -4.21
C ILE A 229 -6.24 15.17 -3.19
N SER A 230 -7.21 15.25 -2.29
CA SER A 230 -7.42 14.26 -1.24
C SER A 230 -8.86 13.77 -1.24
N CYS A 231 -9.03 12.48 -0.98
CA CYS A 231 -10.31 11.91 -0.59
C CYS A 231 -10.17 11.28 0.79
N LEU A 232 -11.15 11.57 1.65
CA LEU A 232 -11.29 10.94 2.96
C LEU A 232 -11.76 9.49 2.77
N GLY A 233 -10.83 8.60 2.44
CA GLY A 233 -11.11 7.18 2.22
C GLY A 233 -11.14 6.37 3.52
N LEU A 234 -10.53 6.91 4.58
CA LEU A 234 -10.49 6.34 5.91
C LEU A 234 -10.99 7.40 6.91
N TYR A 235 -12.07 7.17 7.64
CA TYR A 235 -12.48 8.05 8.73
C TYR A 235 -11.84 7.59 10.04
N GLY A 236 -11.03 8.46 10.64
CA GLY A 236 -10.11 8.07 11.70
C GLY A 236 -9.08 7.09 11.13
N LYS A 237 -9.28 5.79 11.36
CA LYS A 237 -8.33 4.73 10.96
C LYS A 237 -8.99 3.59 10.17
N SER A 238 -10.23 3.77 9.69
CA SER A 238 -10.98 2.72 9.01
C SER A 238 -11.77 3.25 7.81
N GLY A 239 -11.83 2.47 6.74
CA GLY A 239 -12.63 2.75 5.54
C GLY A 239 -13.39 1.52 5.08
N ASP A 240 -14.64 1.70 4.67
CA ASP A 240 -15.47 0.65 4.10
C ASP A 240 -15.42 0.64 2.56
N ASP A 241 -15.94 -0.43 1.99
CA ASP A 241 -16.16 -0.61 0.56
C ASP A 241 -16.80 0.63 -0.12
N GLU A 242 -17.89 1.17 0.42
CA GLU A 242 -18.59 2.34 -0.10
C GLU A 242 -17.69 3.57 -0.18
N SER A 243 -16.93 3.85 0.89
CA SER A 243 -16.04 5.02 0.97
C SER A 243 -14.85 4.89 0.02
N LEU A 244 -14.21 3.71 -0.02
CA LEU A 244 -13.05 3.46 -0.88
C LEU A 244 -13.43 3.41 -2.36
N LEU A 245 -14.60 2.83 -2.70
CA LEU A 245 -15.16 2.88 -4.06
C LEU A 245 -15.47 4.33 -4.48
N ALA A 246 -16.12 5.12 -3.61
CA ALA A 246 -16.43 6.51 -3.90
C ALA A 246 -15.17 7.36 -4.13
N CYS A 247 -14.15 7.19 -3.28
CA CYS A 247 -12.85 7.83 -3.46
C CYS A 247 -12.16 7.39 -4.76
N ALA A 248 -12.26 6.12 -5.13
CA ALA A 248 -11.66 5.64 -6.36
C ALA A 248 -12.30 6.20 -7.63
N GLN A 249 -13.62 6.44 -7.62
CA GLN A 249 -14.33 7.18 -8.67
C GLN A 249 -13.85 8.65 -8.74
N PHE A 250 -13.78 9.31 -7.59
CA PHE A 250 -13.35 10.71 -7.48
C PHE A 250 -11.94 10.94 -8.05
N MET A 251 -11.01 10.01 -7.85
CA MET A 251 -9.65 10.14 -8.39
C MET A 251 -9.58 10.08 -9.92
N VAL A 252 -10.56 9.48 -10.61
CA VAL A 252 -10.63 9.52 -12.08
C VAL A 252 -11.41 10.74 -12.57
N CYS A 253 -12.59 10.97 -12.00
CA CYS A 253 -13.48 12.05 -12.41
C CYS A 253 -14.01 12.81 -11.19
N PRO A 254 -13.26 13.83 -10.72
CA PRO A 254 -13.66 14.64 -9.59
C PRO A 254 -15.05 15.27 -9.76
N THR A 255 -15.84 15.11 -8.71
CA THR A 255 -17.22 15.57 -8.57
C THR A 255 -17.30 16.75 -7.60
N ARG A 256 -18.50 17.29 -7.42
CA ARG A 256 -18.85 18.09 -6.23
C ARG A 256 -19.04 17.17 -5.01
N LEU A 257 -19.13 17.75 -3.81
CA LEU A 257 -19.28 17.02 -2.54
C LEU A 257 -20.59 16.23 -2.39
N ASP A 258 -21.55 16.46 -3.27
CA ASP A 258 -22.80 15.68 -3.41
C ASP A 258 -22.66 14.49 -4.39
N GLY A 259 -21.48 14.29 -4.98
CA GLY A 259 -21.22 13.27 -6.00
C GLY A 259 -21.62 13.68 -7.43
N THR A 260 -22.11 14.90 -7.64
CA THR A 260 -22.62 15.36 -8.95
C THR A 260 -21.55 16.04 -9.80
N HIS A 261 -21.86 16.24 -11.08
CA HIS A 261 -21.01 16.91 -12.08
C HIS A 261 -19.56 16.38 -12.11
N PRO A 262 -19.31 15.14 -12.56
CA PRO A 262 -17.96 14.63 -12.78
C PRO A 262 -17.21 15.46 -13.84
N GLU A 263 -15.92 15.71 -13.64
CA GLU A 263 -15.02 16.32 -14.65
C GLU A 263 -13.71 15.53 -14.77
N CYS A 264 -13.65 14.57 -15.70
CA CYS A 264 -12.55 13.61 -15.83
C CYS A 264 -11.18 14.24 -16.16
N LYS A 265 -11.14 15.38 -16.84
CA LYS A 265 -9.92 16.20 -17.04
C LYS A 265 -9.25 16.68 -15.74
N LEU A 266 -9.98 16.66 -14.62
CA LEU A 266 -9.46 17.03 -13.29
C LEU A 266 -8.94 15.80 -12.52
N GLY A 267 -8.97 14.59 -13.10
CA GLY A 267 -8.49 13.37 -12.46
C GLY A 267 -7.03 13.44 -11.99
N ALA A 268 -6.68 12.55 -11.06
CA ALA A 268 -5.30 12.37 -10.62
C ALA A 268 -4.45 11.70 -11.71
N ASP A 269 -3.15 11.99 -11.70
CA ASP A 269 -2.14 11.37 -12.55
C ASP A 269 -1.46 10.18 -11.87
N VAL A 270 -1.35 10.26 -10.55
CA VAL A 270 -0.82 9.24 -9.65
C VAL A 270 -1.66 9.24 -8.38
N ILE A 271 -1.96 8.07 -7.82
CA ILE A 271 -2.73 7.94 -6.57
C ILE A 271 -1.86 7.21 -5.55
N ASN A 272 -1.60 7.85 -4.41
CA ASN A 272 -1.00 7.20 -3.25
C ASN A 272 -2.09 6.55 -2.38
N ASN A 273 -1.90 5.27 -2.06
CA ASN A 273 -2.76 4.49 -1.18
C ASN A 273 -1.87 3.88 -0.07
N SER A 274 -1.74 4.59 1.04
CA SER A 274 -0.90 4.17 2.17
C SER A 274 -1.67 3.34 3.19
N TRP A 275 -2.46 2.39 2.68
CA TRP A 275 -3.35 1.49 3.42
C TRP A 275 -3.44 0.12 2.74
N GLY A 276 -3.91 -0.88 3.47
CA GLY A 276 -4.11 -2.24 2.96
C GLY A 276 -4.74 -3.16 4.00
N GLY A 277 -5.30 -4.28 3.55
CA GLY A 277 -5.78 -5.37 4.39
C GLY A 277 -4.73 -6.48 4.54
N LYS A 278 -4.89 -7.28 5.60
CA LYS A 278 -3.96 -8.36 6.01
C LYS A 278 -4.15 -9.67 5.21
N GLU A 279 -5.14 -9.72 4.32
CA GLU A 279 -5.32 -10.84 3.40
C GLU A 279 -4.27 -10.80 2.29
N LYS A 280 -3.67 -11.95 1.96
CA LYS A 280 -2.63 -12.07 0.91
C LYS A 280 -3.16 -11.78 -0.49
N TYR A 281 -4.40 -12.18 -0.76
CA TYR A 281 -5.08 -11.98 -2.03
C TYR A 281 -6.59 -12.02 -1.87
N ASN A 282 -7.25 -10.96 -2.31
CA ASN A 282 -8.69 -10.86 -2.46
C ASN A 282 -8.99 -9.90 -3.63
N PRO A 283 -9.68 -10.32 -4.71
CA PRO A 283 -9.76 -9.56 -5.96
C PRO A 283 -10.65 -8.31 -5.92
N TRP A 284 -11.25 -7.96 -4.76
CA TRP A 284 -12.24 -6.89 -4.62
C TRP A 284 -11.83 -5.51 -5.16
N PHE A 285 -10.53 -5.24 -5.30
CA PHE A 285 -9.98 -3.97 -5.76
C PHE A 285 -9.26 -4.07 -7.13
N GLU A 286 -9.22 -5.24 -7.79
CA GLU A 286 -8.50 -5.43 -9.06
C GLU A 286 -9.15 -4.68 -10.24
N ASN A 287 -10.48 -4.67 -10.32
CA ASN A 287 -11.21 -3.91 -11.34
C ASN A 287 -10.89 -2.41 -11.26
N ILE A 288 -10.78 -1.88 -10.05
CA ILE A 288 -10.49 -0.47 -9.76
C ILE A 288 -9.08 -0.10 -10.21
N VAL A 289 -8.10 -0.95 -9.87
CA VAL A 289 -6.71 -0.79 -10.31
C VAL A 289 -6.59 -0.88 -11.83
N THR A 290 -7.35 -1.77 -12.47
CA THR A 290 -7.42 -1.88 -13.92
C THR A 290 -8.02 -0.62 -14.56
N ALA A 291 -9.11 -0.10 -14.00
CA ALA A 291 -9.75 1.13 -14.46
C ALA A 291 -8.84 2.37 -14.30
N TRP A 292 -8.13 2.51 -13.18
CA TRP A 292 -7.14 3.56 -12.98
C TRP A 292 -6.02 3.51 -14.02
N ARG A 293 -5.43 2.33 -14.27
CA ARG A 293 -4.39 2.17 -15.30
C ARG A 293 -4.92 2.49 -16.71
N ALA A 294 -6.13 2.03 -17.04
CA ALA A 294 -6.78 2.34 -18.32
C ALA A 294 -7.06 3.85 -18.49
N ALA A 295 -7.34 4.55 -17.40
CA ALA A 295 -7.50 6.00 -17.34
C ALA A 295 -6.17 6.78 -17.27
N GLY A 296 -5.02 6.12 -17.47
CA GLY A 296 -3.70 6.75 -17.46
C GLY A 296 -3.23 7.22 -16.07
N ILE A 297 -3.83 6.67 -15.02
CA ILE A 297 -3.51 6.97 -13.62
C ILE A 297 -2.60 5.89 -13.06
N THR A 298 -1.56 6.28 -12.34
CA THR A 298 -0.61 5.35 -11.72
C THR A 298 -0.97 5.10 -10.25
N PRO A 299 -1.55 3.95 -9.87
CA PRO A 299 -1.76 3.61 -8.47
C PRO A 299 -0.47 3.12 -7.81
N ILE A 300 -0.17 3.68 -6.65
CA ILE A 300 0.92 3.30 -5.75
C ILE A 300 0.31 2.79 -4.44
N PHE A 301 0.84 1.69 -3.91
CA PHE A 301 0.42 1.11 -2.63
C PHE A 301 1.60 0.88 -1.68
N SER A 302 1.35 1.01 -0.38
CA SER A 302 2.24 0.51 0.68
C SER A 302 2.26 -1.03 0.70
N ASN A 303 3.43 -1.66 0.85
CA ASN A 303 3.54 -3.13 0.82
C ASN A 303 3.04 -3.85 2.09
N GLY A 304 2.87 -3.13 3.20
CA GLY A 304 2.44 -3.64 4.50
C GLY A 304 3.51 -3.50 5.59
N ASN A 305 3.09 -3.58 6.85
CA ASN A 305 3.94 -3.32 8.03
C ASN A 305 4.11 -4.57 8.93
N ASN A 306 3.94 -5.78 8.37
CA ASN A 306 3.88 -7.03 9.13
C ASN A 306 5.19 -7.85 9.08
N GLY A 307 6.31 -7.24 8.65
CA GLY A 307 7.66 -7.80 8.78
C GLY A 307 8.10 -7.95 10.26
N PRO A 308 9.18 -8.70 10.55
CA PRO A 308 10.21 -9.17 9.60
C PRO A 308 9.96 -10.58 9.01
N ALA A 309 8.80 -11.20 9.25
CA ALA A 309 8.48 -12.47 8.61
C ALA A 309 8.32 -12.31 7.07
N CYS A 310 8.63 -13.37 6.32
CA CYS A 310 8.30 -13.47 4.89
C CYS A 310 6.80 -13.71 4.69
N ASP A 311 6.31 -13.54 3.46
CA ASP A 311 4.93 -13.87 3.08
C ASP A 311 3.89 -13.06 3.91
N THR A 312 4.19 -11.77 4.05
CA THR A 312 3.52 -10.78 4.92
C THR A 312 2.90 -9.61 4.13
N VAL A 313 2.82 -9.72 2.81
CA VAL A 313 2.34 -8.66 1.91
C VAL A 313 0.81 -8.51 2.02
N GLY A 314 0.35 -7.26 2.15
CA GLY A 314 -1.07 -6.94 2.22
C GLY A 314 -1.72 -6.67 0.86
N ASN A 315 -3.04 -6.84 0.79
CA ASN A 315 -3.89 -6.54 -0.37
C ASN A 315 -4.51 -5.14 -0.22
N PRO A 316 -4.53 -4.23 -1.22
CA PRO A 316 -4.28 -4.43 -2.66
C PRO A 316 -2.81 -4.42 -3.14
N GLY A 317 -1.84 -4.01 -2.31
CA GLY A 317 -0.43 -3.88 -2.73
C GLY A 317 0.15 -5.17 -3.34
N GLY A 318 -0.27 -6.32 -2.81
CA GLY A 318 0.11 -7.66 -3.28
C GLY A 318 -0.37 -8.06 -4.69
N TYR A 319 -1.16 -7.26 -5.41
CA TYR A 319 -1.65 -7.61 -6.76
C TYR A 319 -0.56 -7.67 -7.85
N ASN A 320 -0.90 -8.37 -8.94
CA ASN A 320 -0.04 -8.47 -10.13
C ASN A 320 0.21 -7.09 -10.78
N ARG A 321 1.46 -6.85 -11.18
CA ARG A 321 1.94 -5.59 -11.78
C ARG A 321 1.59 -4.32 -11.00
N MET A 322 1.13 -4.40 -9.74
CA MET A 322 0.88 -3.24 -8.87
C MET A 322 2.22 -2.62 -8.44
N ILE A 323 2.37 -1.30 -8.39
CA ILE A 323 3.56 -0.69 -7.76
C ILE A 323 3.35 -0.70 -6.24
N SER A 324 3.87 -1.74 -5.59
CA SER A 324 3.90 -1.90 -4.13
C SER A 324 5.26 -1.52 -3.59
N VAL A 325 5.28 -0.74 -2.50
CA VAL A 325 6.49 -0.08 -2.01
C VAL A 325 6.89 -0.58 -0.62
N GLY A 326 8.07 -1.19 -0.56
CA GLY A 326 8.73 -1.58 0.70
C GLY A 326 9.46 -0.41 1.36
N ALA A 327 9.66 -0.48 2.67
CA ALA A 327 10.30 0.57 3.46
C ALA A 327 11.78 0.27 3.70
N ILE A 328 12.63 1.25 3.42
CA ILE A 328 14.04 1.29 3.84
C ILE A 328 14.28 2.40 4.88
N GLY A 329 15.42 2.34 5.54
CA GLY A 329 15.88 3.29 6.54
C GLY A 329 16.21 2.62 7.87
N SER A 330 16.84 3.37 8.77
CA SER A 330 17.15 2.94 10.14
C SER A 330 16.89 4.08 11.13
N TYR A 331 17.05 3.82 12.44
CA TYR A 331 17.01 4.85 13.49
C TYR A 331 18.04 5.99 13.30
N LYS A 332 19.02 5.81 12.40
CA LYS A 332 20.05 6.79 12.04
C LYS A 332 19.95 7.23 10.57
N ASN A 333 18.78 7.04 9.95
CA ASN A 333 18.49 7.39 8.55
C ASN A 333 19.43 6.71 7.54
N ASP A 334 19.90 5.49 7.84
CA ASP A 334 20.73 4.70 6.91
C ASP A 334 19.86 4.18 5.75
N PRO A 335 20.05 4.67 4.51
CA PRO A 335 19.18 4.34 3.39
C PRO A 335 19.58 3.04 2.68
N THR A 336 20.44 2.22 3.30
CA THR A 336 20.92 0.94 2.78
C THR A 336 20.25 -0.29 3.42
N GLN A 337 19.52 -0.09 4.51
CA GLN A 337 18.86 -1.16 5.27
C GLN A 337 17.34 -1.20 5.00
N LEU A 338 16.76 -2.40 4.93
CA LEU A 338 15.31 -2.57 5.04
C LEU A 338 14.82 -2.14 6.43
N ALA A 339 13.70 -1.43 6.50
CA ALA A 339 13.03 -1.17 7.77
C ALA A 339 12.46 -2.50 8.32
N PRO A 340 12.66 -2.85 9.61
CA PRO A 340 12.37 -4.23 10.08
C PRO A 340 10.88 -4.59 10.13
N PHE A 341 9.97 -3.62 10.03
CA PHE A 341 8.53 -3.86 9.89
C PHE A 341 8.09 -4.04 8.43
N SER A 342 8.93 -3.72 7.43
CA SER A 342 8.50 -3.76 6.03
C SER A 342 8.07 -5.17 5.68
N SER A 343 6.81 -5.32 5.25
CA SER A 343 6.32 -6.60 4.74
C SER A 343 7.17 -7.07 3.57
N LYS A 344 7.34 -8.39 3.47
CA LYS A 344 8.19 -9.07 2.50
C LYS A 344 7.39 -10.13 1.76
N GLY A 345 7.74 -10.33 0.49
CA GLY A 345 7.24 -11.44 -0.30
C GLY A 345 7.75 -12.81 0.20
N PRO A 346 7.54 -13.87 -0.59
CA PRO A 346 6.72 -13.87 -1.81
C PRO A 346 5.25 -13.55 -1.50
N ASN A 347 4.50 -13.06 -2.50
CA ASN A 347 3.04 -13.05 -2.42
C ASN A 347 2.43 -14.11 -3.34
N THR A 348 1.21 -14.55 -3.03
CA THR A 348 0.48 -15.54 -3.82
C THR A 348 -0.82 -14.95 -4.34
N ILE A 349 -1.02 -14.98 -5.65
CA ILE A 349 -2.15 -14.35 -6.36
C ILE A 349 -2.82 -15.34 -7.33
N ARG A 350 -3.92 -14.91 -7.98
CA ARG A 350 -4.46 -15.59 -9.16
C ARG A 350 -3.96 -14.91 -10.44
N ASP A 351 -3.66 -15.71 -11.46
CA ASP A 351 -3.45 -15.21 -12.82
C ASP A 351 -4.77 -15.09 -13.60
N LEU A 352 -4.71 -14.62 -14.84
CA LEU A 352 -5.86 -14.47 -15.74
C LEU A 352 -6.58 -15.80 -16.05
N ASN A 353 -5.93 -16.94 -15.81
CA ASN A 353 -6.50 -18.29 -15.96
C ASN A 353 -7.00 -18.86 -14.62
N ASN A 354 -7.12 -18.02 -13.58
CA ASN A 354 -7.47 -18.38 -12.20
C ASN A 354 -6.47 -19.37 -11.54
N LYS A 355 -5.27 -19.52 -12.09
CA LYS A 355 -4.22 -20.36 -11.52
C LYS A 355 -3.51 -19.60 -10.40
N THR A 356 -3.28 -20.27 -9.28
CA THR A 356 -2.42 -19.75 -8.21
C THR A 356 -0.99 -19.60 -8.71
N ILE A 357 -0.43 -18.39 -8.65
CA ILE A 357 0.97 -18.11 -8.94
C ILE A 357 1.63 -17.34 -7.79
N THR A 358 2.92 -17.56 -7.64
CA THR A 358 3.76 -16.87 -6.65
C THR A 358 4.55 -15.77 -7.34
N ILE A 359 4.54 -14.56 -6.77
CA ILE A 359 5.18 -13.37 -7.33
C ILE A 359 6.13 -12.72 -6.31
N ILE A 360 7.11 -11.97 -6.83
CA ILE A 360 7.98 -11.14 -6.01
C ILE A 360 7.23 -9.88 -5.56
N LYS A 361 7.36 -9.54 -4.28
CA LYS A 361 6.91 -8.27 -3.67
C LYS A 361 7.90 -7.87 -2.55
N PRO A 362 8.11 -6.57 -2.27
CA PRO A 362 7.58 -5.40 -2.98
C PRO A 362 8.11 -5.31 -4.43
N ASP A 363 7.66 -4.33 -5.20
CA ASP A 363 8.15 -4.11 -6.57
C ASP A 363 9.37 -3.18 -6.54
N VAL A 364 9.35 -2.17 -5.66
CA VAL A 364 10.47 -1.28 -5.35
C VAL A 364 10.48 -0.95 -3.86
N SER A 365 11.58 -0.38 -3.38
CA SER A 365 11.68 0.14 -2.01
C SER A 365 11.99 1.62 -1.98
N ALA A 366 11.52 2.31 -0.94
CA ALA A 366 11.75 3.73 -0.72
C ALA A 366 11.85 4.08 0.77
N PRO A 367 12.39 5.25 1.13
CA PRO A 367 12.50 5.74 2.50
C PRO A 367 11.18 5.68 3.28
N GLY A 368 11.17 4.92 4.38
CA GLY A 368 9.98 4.73 5.21
C GLY A 368 10.24 4.57 6.70
N MET A 369 11.50 4.68 7.18
CA MET A 369 11.84 4.65 8.60
C MET A 369 12.11 6.08 9.11
N TYR A 370 11.20 6.66 9.90
CA TYR A 370 11.31 8.03 10.43
C TYR A 370 11.56 9.09 9.36
N THR A 371 10.57 9.24 8.50
CA THR A 371 10.52 10.34 7.53
C THR A 371 9.78 11.51 8.16
N LEU A 372 10.42 12.69 8.21
CA LEU A 372 9.80 13.93 8.66
C LEU A 372 8.85 14.47 7.58
N SER A 373 7.61 14.77 7.96
CA SER A 373 6.62 15.43 7.09
C SER A 373 5.60 16.20 7.94
N ALA A 374 4.67 16.89 7.29
CA ALA A 374 3.63 17.72 7.91
C ALA A 374 2.77 16.95 8.93
N ASP A 375 2.42 17.61 10.03
CA ASP A 375 1.50 17.11 11.05
C ASP A 375 0.14 17.82 10.97
N ALA A 376 -0.96 17.07 10.95
CA ALA A 376 -2.29 17.66 10.95
C ALA A 376 -2.68 18.30 12.30
N THR A 377 -1.99 17.99 13.41
CA THR A 377 -2.38 18.53 14.72
C THR A 377 -2.11 20.04 14.88
N ASN A 378 -1.21 20.60 14.07
CA ASN A 378 -0.83 22.01 14.11
C ASN A 378 -0.27 22.45 12.75
N LEU A 379 -0.71 23.62 12.27
CA LEU A 379 -0.45 24.12 10.92
C LEU A 379 1.02 24.41 10.57
N THR A 380 1.93 24.36 11.55
CA THR A 380 3.37 24.62 11.39
C THR A 380 4.26 23.54 12.03
N ASN A 381 3.70 22.38 12.37
CA ASN A 381 4.44 21.30 13.04
C ASN A 381 4.76 20.15 12.10
N TYR A 382 5.93 19.55 12.29
CA TYR A 382 6.38 18.41 11.51
C TYR A 382 6.65 17.22 12.44
N ILE A 383 6.39 16.01 11.94
CA ILE A 383 6.43 14.77 12.73
C ILE A 383 7.16 13.64 11.98
N GLU A 384 7.97 12.87 12.69
CA GLU A 384 8.66 11.69 12.16
C GLU A 384 7.82 10.42 12.37
N LYS A 385 7.34 9.84 11.26
CA LYS A 385 6.59 8.57 11.24
C LYS A 385 7.38 7.49 10.48
N ALA A 386 7.14 6.23 10.83
CA ALA A 386 7.78 5.08 10.19
C ALA A 386 6.75 4.01 9.78
N GLY A 387 6.76 3.64 8.50
CA GLY A 387 5.85 2.67 7.88
C GLY A 387 6.11 2.56 6.37
N THR A 388 5.63 1.49 5.73
CA THR A 388 5.53 1.44 4.25
C THR A 388 4.60 2.52 3.71
N SER A 389 3.67 3.00 4.54
CA SER A 389 2.88 4.22 4.36
C SER A 389 3.68 5.50 4.13
N MET A 390 4.95 5.55 4.57
CA MET A 390 5.85 6.67 4.31
C MET A 390 6.76 6.42 3.09
N ALA A 391 6.95 5.15 2.71
CA ALA A 391 7.69 4.77 1.51
C ALA A 391 6.88 4.95 0.21
N ALA A 392 5.60 4.55 0.21
CA ALA A 392 4.68 4.74 -0.90
C ALA A 392 4.62 6.20 -1.44
N PRO A 393 4.45 7.25 -0.60
CA PRO A 393 4.41 8.63 -1.08
C PRO A 393 5.73 9.12 -1.69
N HIS A 394 6.89 8.60 -1.28
CA HIS A 394 8.15 8.90 -1.98
C HIS A 394 8.09 8.44 -3.44
N VAL A 395 7.59 7.23 -3.71
CA VAL A 395 7.43 6.70 -5.08
C VAL A 395 6.34 7.46 -5.85
N ALA A 396 5.23 7.82 -5.20
CA ALA A 396 4.20 8.66 -5.83
C ALA A 396 4.76 10.03 -6.26
N GLY A 397 5.63 10.63 -5.44
CA GLY A 397 6.38 11.84 -5.80
C GLY A 397 7.36 11.61 -6.96
N VAL A 398 8.09 10.48 -6.99
CA VAL A 398 8.93 10.12 -8.15
C VAL A 398 8.09 10.06 -9.43
N VAL A 399 6.93 9.40 -9.41
CA VAL A 399 6.03 9.34 -10.57
C VAL A 399 5.55 10.73 -10.97
N ALA A 400 5.26 11.63 -10.02
CA ALA A 400 4.91 13.01 -10.32
C ALA A 400 6.07 13.78 -10.99
N LEU A 401 7.33 13.53 -10.61
CA LEU A 401 8.48 14.07 -11.33
C LEU A 401 8.59 13.50 -12.75
N LEU A 402 8.36 12.19 -12.95
CA LEU A 402 8.38 11.57 -14.28
C LEU A 402 7.30 12.17 -15.19
N LYS A 403 6.05 12.28 -14.70
CA LYS A 403 4.94 12.86 -15.48
C LYS A 403 5.06 14.37 -15.69
N SER A 404 5.86 15.07 -14.87
CA SER A 404 6.21 16.48 -15.10
C SER A 404 7.28 16.64 -16.20
N ALA A 405 8.11 15.60 -16.43
CA ALA A 405 9.03 15.53 -17.56
C ALA A 405 8.36 15.11 -18.86
N GLN A 406 7.42 14.16 -18.80
CA GLN A 406 6.64 13.68 -19.94
C GLN A 406 5.24 13.24 -19.48
N SER A 407 4.21 14.02 -19.82
CA SER A 407 2.86 13.91 -19.27
C SER A 407 2.05 12.71 -19.76
N ASP A 408 2.38 12.17 -20.93
CA ASP A 408 1.70 11.04 -21.59
C ASP A 408 2.27 9.67 -21.23
N LEU A 409 3.26 9.60 -20.33
CA LEU A 409 3.84 8.35 -19.85
C LEU A 409 2.77 7.37 -19.37
N THR A 410 2.77 6.18 -19.97
CA THR A 410 1.88 5.09 -19.61
C THR A 410 2.31 4.44 -18.29
N TYR A 411 1.37 3.72 -17.67
CA TYR A 411 1.65 2.92 -16.48
C TYR A 411 2.83 1.96 -16.67
N GLU A 412 2.95 1.34 -17.85
CA GLU A 412 3.94 0.31 -18.12
C GLU A 412 5.34 0.89 -18.38
N GLU A 413 5.43 2.09 -18.96
CA GLU A 413 6.69 2.84 -19.03
C GLU A 413 7.14 3.29 -17.64
N ILE A 414 6.22 3.83 -16.82
CA ILE A 414 6.50 4.23 -15.43
C ILE A 414 6.97 3.02 -14.61
N TYR A 415 6.28 1.89 -14.70
CA TYR A 415 6.70 0.64 -14.05
C TYR A 415 8.08 0.19 -14.53
N SER A 416 8.35 0.26 -15.84
CA SER A 416 9.66 -0.04 -16.44
C SER A 416 10.77 0.85 -15.88
N TYR A 417 10.58 2.18 -15.84
CA TYR A 417 11.56 3.11 -15.26
C TYR A 417 11.81 2.78 -13.78
N LEU A 418 10.76 2.67 -12.97
CA LEU A 418 10.87 2.41 -11.53
C LEU A 418 11.60 1.09 -11.20
N THR A 419 11.51 0.06 -12.07
CA THR A 419 12.05 -1.27 -11.80
C THR A 419 13.39 -1.58 -12.46
N LYS A 420 13.76 -0.87 -13.53
CA LYS A 420 15.06 -1.04 -14.21
C LYS A 420 16.20 -0.26 -13.56
N THR A 421 15.93 0.93 -13.05
CA THR A 421 16.96 1.95 -12.71
C THR A 421 17.31 2.04 -11.22
N THR A 422 16.89 1.06 -10.42
CA THR A 422 17.01 1.05 -8.97
C THR A 422 18.45 0.95 -8.48
N ASP A 423 18.73 1.56 -7.33
CA ASP A 423 19.98 1.29 -6.60
C ASP A 423 19.89 -0.11 -5.95
N ARG A 424 20.92 -0.92 -6.16
CA ARG A 424 20.99 -2.34 -5.73
C ARG A 424 22.24 -2.65 -4.92
N ASP A 425 23.41 -2.30 -5.46
CA ASP A 425 24.72 -2.69 -4.90
C ASP A 425 25.02 -2.10 -3.51
N ILE A 426 24.30 -1.05 -3.14
CA ILE A 426 24.39 -0.42 -1.82
C ILE A 426 23.52 -1.10 -0.75
N LEU A 427 22.58 -1.97 -1.12
CA LEU A 427 21.57 -2.49 -0.20
C LEU A 427 22.10 -3.68 0.60
N GLN A 428 21.99 -3.61 1.92
CA GLN A 428 22.50 -4.62 2.84
C GLN A 428 21.59 -5.86 2.86
N ALA A 429 22.16 -7.06 3.01
CA ALA A 429 21.40 -8.30 3.27
C ALA A 429 20.66 -8.24 4.63
N GLU A 430 19.70 -9.14 4.87
CA GLU A 430 18.99 -9.14 6.16
C GLU A 430 19.87 -9.69 7.27
N PRO A 431 19.99 -9.01 8.44
CA PRO A 431 20.65 -9.59 9.58
C PRO A 431 19.86 -10.82 10.07
N GLU A 432 20.56 -11.83 10.59
CA GLU A 432 19.94 -13.03 11.18
C GLU A 432 19.05 -12.70 12.39
N THR A 433 19.28 -11.55 13.04
CA THR A 433 18.51 -11.06 14.17
C THR A 433 18.36 -9.54 14.08
N TRP A 434 17.13 -9.06 14.28
CA TRP A 434 16.82 -7.64 14.41
C TRP A 434 16.91 -7.21 15.88
N PHE A 435 17.41 -6.00 16.11
CA PHE A 435 17.59 -5.43 17.45
C PHE A 435 16.82 -4.12 17.60
N PHE A 436 16.43 -3.80 18.83
CA PHE A 436 15.96 -2.47 19.22
C PHE A 436 17.15 -1.51 19.44
N PRO A 437 16.93 -0.18 19.48
CA PRO A 437 18.01 0.81 19.68
C PRO A 437 18.81 0.66 20.97
N ASN A 438 18.21 0.08 22.01
CA ASN A 438 18.83 -0.25 23.30
C ASN A 438 19.65 -1.56 23.26
N GLY A 439 19.77 -2.22 22.09
CA GLY A 439 20.50 -3.47 21.91
C GLY A 439 19.75 -4.75 22.30
N THR A 440 18.49 -4.69 22.76
CA THR A 440 17.72 -5.91 23.02
C THR A 440 17.22 -6.54 21.71
N VAL A 441 17.08 -7.87 21.69
CA VAL A 441 16.55 -8.60 20.53
C VAL A 441 15.11 -8.18 20.26
N ARG A 442 14.82 -7.77 19.03
CA ARG A 442 13.46 -7.45 18.55
C ARG A 442 12.76 -8.69 17.98
N ALA A 443 13.43 -9.39 17.06
CA ALA A 443 12.87 -10.53 16.34
C ALA A 443 14.00 -11.26 15.57
N PRO A 444 13.84 -12.55 15.24
CA PRO A 444 14.67 -13.17 14.22
C PRO A 444 14.49 -12.44 12.87
N GLY A 445 15.57 -12.38 12.08
CA GLY A 445 15.46 -12.02 10.67
C GLY A 445 14.91 -13.18 9.85
N ALA A 446 14.44 -12.88 8.64
CA ALA A 446 14.09 -13.90 7.66
C ALA A 446 14.80 -13.57 6.33
N PRO A 447 16.11 -13.89 6.21
CA PRO A 447 16.84 -13.79 4.95
C PRO A 447 16.30 -14.79 3.92
N ASN A 448 16.54 -14.55 2.63
CA ASN A 448 16.22 -15.51 1.57
C ASN A 448 14.71 -15.85 1.46
N CYS A 449 13.82 -14.87 1.66
CA CYS A 449 12.37 -15.07 1.62
C CYS A 449 11.92 -15.76 0.32
N GLY A 450 11.15 -16.85 0.45
CA GLY A 450 10.69 -17.66 -0.69
C GLY A 450 11.80 -18.41 -1.43
N GLY A 451 12.98 -18.58 -0.83
CA GLY A 451 14.15 -19.21 -1.47
C GLY A 451 14.87 -18.30 -2.48
N VAL A 452 14.55 -17.00 -2.49
CA VAL A 452 15.18 -16.01 -3.37
C VAL A 452 16.20 -15.19 -2.59
N SER A 453 17.47 -15.32 -2.97
CA SER A 453 18.59 -14.65 -2.30
C SER A 453 18.41 -13.13 -2.27
N ASP A 454 18.72 -12.50 -1.15
CA ASP A 454 18.83 -11.04 -0.99
C ASP A 454 19.77 -10.36 -2.01
N LYS A 455 20.69 -11.11 -2.63
CA LYS A 455 21.61 -10.63 -3.68
C LYS A 455 21.08 -10.82 -5.11
N ALA A 456 19.99 -11.58 -5.28
CA ALA A 456 19.31 -11.73 -6.57
C ALA A 456 18.38 -10.53 -6.81
N TRP A 457 18.06 -10.25 -8.08
CA TRP A 457 17.21 -9.11 -8.45
C TRP A 457 16.21 -9.51 -9.55
N PRO A 458 14.91 -9.25 -9.38
CA PRO A 458 14.25 -8.77 -8.15
C PRO A 458 14.25 -9.82 -7.03
N ASN A 459 14.07 -9.40 -5.78
CA ASN A 459 13.95 -10.28 -4.61
C ASN A 459 12.77 -9.90 -3.70
N ASN A 460 12.37 -10.83 -2.84
CA ASN A 460 11.21 -10.70 -1.94
C ASN A 460 11.37 -9.70 -0.79
N ARG A 461 12.44 -8.92 -0.78
CA ARG A 461 12.79 -8.01 0.32
C ARG A 461 12.80 -6.56 -0.13
N TYR A 462 13.57 -6.26 -1.17
CA TYR A 462 13.68 -4.92 -1.75
C TYR A 462 12.93 -4.76 -3.07
N GLY A 463 12.35 -5.84 -3.60
CA GLY A 463 11.80 -5.87 -4.94
C GLY A 463 12.90 -5.78 -5.98
N HIS A 464 12.76 -4.84 -6.92
CA HIS A 464 13.80 -4.49 -7.87
C HIS A 464 14.94 -3.67 -7.26
N GLY A 465 14.78 -3.10 -6.06
CA GLY A 465 15.78 -2.28 -5.37
C GLY A 465 15.21 -0.95 -4.89
N ARG A 466 16.08 -0.01 -4.49
CA ARG A 466 15.67 1.33 -4.04
C ARG A 466 15.39 2.23 -5.25
N VAL A 467 14.27 2.95 -5.24
CA VAL A 467 13.97 3.94 -6.28
C VAL A 467 14.99 5.10 -6.28
N ASN A 468 15.40 5.55 -7.46
CA ASN A 468 16.30 6.70 -7.62
C ASN A 468 15.90 7.55 -8.84
N VAL A 469 15.23 8.67 -8.61
CA VAL A 469 14.79 9.58 -9.69
C VAL A 469 15.94 10.38 -10.29
N GLY A 470 17.04 10.58 -9.54
CA GLY A 470 18.30 11.12 -10.08
C GLY A 470 18.89 10.24 -11.18
N THR A 471 18.68 8.92 -11.08
CA THR A 471 19.04 7.96 -12.13
C THR A 471 18.06 7.99 -13.30
N ILE A 472 16.74 8.00 -13.03
CA ILE A 472 15.70 7.96 -14.07
C ILE A 472 15.70 9.23 -14.93
N LEU A 473 15.81 10.41 -14.31
CA LEU A 473 15.77 11.72 -14.98
C LEU A 473 17.17 12.35 -15.12
N ARG A 474 18.17 11.53 -15.44
CA ARG A 474 19.56 11.97 -15.63
C ARG A 474 19.63 13.14 -16.62
N ASP A 475 20.26 14.23 -16.17
CA ASP A 475 20.45 15.47 -16.95
C ASP A 475 19.14 16.04 -17.54
N GLY A 476 18.01 15.79 -16.88
CA GLY A 476 16.68 16.24 -17.29
C GLY A 476 16.04 15.39 -18.38
N LYS A 477 16.53 14.16 -18.62
CA LYS A 477 16.00 13.23 -19.63
C LYS A 477 15.67 11.88 -19.01
N LEU A 478 14.55 11.29 -19.44
CA LEU A 478 14.19 9.93 -19.07
C LEU A 478 15.23 8.93 -19.60
N ASN A 479 15.63 8.01 -18.73
CA ASN A 479 16.64 7.00 -19.00
C ASN A 479 16.21 5.67 -18.36
N ASP A 480 16.14 4.60 -19.15
CA ASP A 480 15.75 3.26 -18.67
C ASP A 480 16.95 2.32 -18.48
N THR A 481 18.18 2.82 -18.71
CA THR A 481 19.42 2.04 -18.62
C THR A 481 19.93 1.99 -17.17
N PRO A 482 20.13 0.78 -16.58
CA PRO A 482 20.71 0.62 -15.25
C PRO A 482 22.13 1.20 -15.16
N THR A 483 22.56 1.57 -13.94
CA THR A 483 23.81 2.31 -13.75
C THR A 483 24.82 1.54 -12.91
N ASN A 484 25.92 1.10 -13.53
CA ASN A 484 27.02 0.40 -12.84
C ASN A 484 27.89 1.31 -11.94
N LYS A 485 27.45 2.54 -11.67
CA LYS A 485 28.15 3.51 -10.82
C LYS A 485 27.19 3.89 -9.69
N PRO A 486 27.57 3.72 -8.41
CA PRO A 486 26.75 4.19 -7.30
C PRO A 486 26.50 5.69 -7.46
N THR A 487 25.23 6.10 -7.47
CA THR A 487 24.88 7.49 -7.22
C THR A 487 25.42 7.87 -5.84
N PRO A 488 26.24 8.93 -5.70
CA PRO A 488 26.74 9.33 -4.39
C PRO A 488 25.57 9.69 -3.50
N VAL A 489 25.21 8.80 -2.56
CA VAL A 489 24.38 9.16 -1.42
C VAL A 489 25.18 10.16 -0.63
N ALA A 490 24.64 11.36 -0.39
CA ALA A 490 25.27 12.30 0.49
C ALA A 490 25.34 11.67 1.89
N THR A 491 26.53 11.26 2.31
CA THR A 491 26.72 10.76 3.68
C THR A 491 26.27 11.84 4.65
N PRO A 492 25.31 11.57 5.55
CA PRO A 492 24.94 12.55 6.57
C PRO A 492 26.20 12.96 7.32
N ALA A 493 26.50 14.26 7.33
CA ALA A 493 27.65 14.77 8.06
C ALA A 493 27.44 14.48 9.55
N VAL A 494 28.13 13.47 10.06
CA VAL A 494 28.12 13.13 11.49
C VAL A 494 28.85 14.25 12.21
N THR A 495 28.10 15.22 12.72
CA THR A 495 28.62 16.27 13.61
C THR A 495 28.89 15.69 15.00
N THR A 496 29.95 14.89 15.10
CA THR A 496 30.64 14.67 16.38
C THR A 496 31.48 15.90 16.71
N GLU A 497 30.85 16.94 17.26
CA GLU A 497 31.58 17.88 18.12
C GLU A 497 31.92 17.15 19.43
N ALA A 498 33.08 16.49 19.44
CA ALA A 498 33.74 16.15 20.69
C ALA A 498 34.31 17.44 21.31
N PRO A 499 34.17 17.67 22.63
CA PRO A 499 34.64 18.90 23.26
C PRO A 499 36.17 19.01 23.12
N LYS A 500 36.62 20.12 22.53
CA LYS A 500 38.03 20.44 22.27
C LYS A 500 38.82 20.52 23.59
N PRO A 501 39.84 19.68 23.81
CA PRO A 501 40.68 19.79 25.00
C PRO A 501 41.64 20.99 24.90
N THR A 502 41.76 21.73 26.01
CA THR A 502 42.67 22.86 26.18
C THR A 502 44.13 22.37 26.24
N PRO A 503 45.09 23.00 25.52
CA PRO A 503 46.49 22.58 25.57
C PRO A 503 47.20 23.06 26.84
N VAL A 504 47.95 22.17 27.48
CA VAL A 504 48.93 22.47 28.53
C VAL A 504 50.33 22.09 28.00
N PRO A 505 51.36 22.97 28.06
CA PRO A 505 52.64 22.71 27.41
C PRO A 505 53.75 22.26 28.38
N THR A 506 54.53 21.24 28.03
CA THR A 506 55.89 20.97 28.56
C THR A 506 56.66 19.98 27.63
N PRO A 507 57.99 19.79 27.72
CA PRO A 507 58.90 20.36 26.72
C PRO A 507 59.71 19.32 25.92
N ALA A 508 60.42 19.79 24.89
CA ALA A 508 61.29 18.97 24.04
C ALA A 508 62.69 18.73 24.63
N VAL A 509 63.28 17.56 24.35
CA VAL A 509 64.73 17.30 24.45
C VAL A 509 65.19 16.50 23.23
N THR A 510 66.41 16.79 22.80
CA THR A 510 67.11 16.42 21.55
C THR A 510 67.85 15.07 21.59
N GLY A 511 68.04 14.46 20.41
CA GLY A 511 69.01 13.38 20.17
C GLY A 511 69.14 13.06 18.67
N GLU A 512 70.35 13.16 18.11
CA GLU A 512 70.67 13.06 16.67
C GLU A 512 71.28 11.67 16.26
N PRO A 513 71.61 11.40 14.97
CA PRO A 513 71.34 10.08 14.36
C PRO A 513 72.56 9.16 14.11
N THR A 514 72.29 7.91 13.70
CA THR A 514 73.29 6.99 13.13
C THR A 514 72.70 6.21 11.94
N THR A 515 73.54 5.82 10.98
CA THR A 515 73.16 5.51 9.58
C THR A 515 73.54 4.09 9.09
N THR A 516 72.62 3.43 8.38
CA THR A 516 72.89 2.54 7.19
C THR A 516 73.55 1.15 7.48
N PRO A 517 73.41 0.08 6.64
CA PRO A 517 72.63 -0.15 5.41
C PRO A 517 71.62 -1.34 5.45
N CYS A 518 70.85 -1.51 4.36
CA CYS A 518 70.07 -2.72 4.02
C CYS A 518 70.76 -3.49 2.88
N PRO A 519 70.81 -4.85 2.89
CA PRO A 519 70.25 -5.67 1.79
C PRO A 519 69.83 -7.11 2.23
N PRO A 520 69.50 -8.07 1.32
CA PRO A 520 68.52 -8.09 0.22
C PRO A 520 67.47 -9.23 0.38
N LEU A 521 66.67 -9.53 -0.67
CA LEU A 521 65.55 -10.51 -0.64
C LEU A 521 65.82 -11.87 -1.33
N THR A 522 65.03 -12.89 -0.93
CA THR A 522 64.75 -14.23 -1.58
C THR A 522 65.76 -15.40 -1.35
N PRO A 523 65.40 -16.70 -1.59
CA PRO A 523 64.35 -17.46 -0.87
C PRO A 523 64.67 -18.97 -0.54
N LYS A 524 63.89 -19.60 0.39
CA LYS A 524 63.67 -21.09 0.56
C LYS A 524 64.90 -21.91 1.10
N PRO A 525 64.83 -23.16 1.63
CA PRO A 525 63.74 -24.13 1.94
C PRO A 525 63.61 -24.60 3.42
N THR A 526 62.51 -25.31 3.74
CA THR A 526 62.50 -26.41 4.75
C THR A 526 61.54 -27.55 4.31
N ALA A 527 61.90 -28.80 4.58
CA ALA A 527 61.11 -30.04 4.40
C ALA A 527 61.24 -30.89 5.69
N GLY A 528 60.43 -31.91 6.02
CA GLY A 528 59.25 -32.58 5.43
C GLY A 528 58.57 -33.39 6.58
N PRO A 529 58.00 -34.62 6.40
CA PRO A 529 57.82 -35.42 5.19
C PRO A 529 56.35 -35.81 4.89
N THR A 530 56.15 -36.60 3.83
CA THR A 530 54.87 -37.05 3.25
C THR A 530 54.79 -38.59 3.25
N PRO A 531 53.59 -39.20 3.31
CA PRO A 531 53.09 -40.00 2.17
C PRO A 531 51.62 -39.63 1.84
N ALA A 532 51.15 -39.42 0.61
CA ALA A 532 51.35 -40.02 -0.72
C ALA A 532 50.27 -41.10 -1.06
N PRO A 533 49.71 -41.14 -2.30
CA PRO A 533 48.35 -41.66 -2.53
C PRO A 533 48.25 -42.81 -3.56
N THR A 534 47.03 -43.35 -3.74
CA THR A 534 46.65 -44.19 -4.90
C THR A 534 45.20 -43.93 -5.35
N GLY A 535 44.94 -44.04 -6.66
CA GLY A 535 43.64 -43.90 -7.33
C GLY A 535 42.75 -45.15 -7.21
N GLU A 536 41.62 -45.28 -7.93
CA GLU A 536 41.45 -44.98 -9.37
C GLU A 536 40.05 -44.41 -9.76
N PRO A 537 39.86 -43.95 -11.02
CA PRO A 537 38.76 -43.05 -11.42
C PRO A 537 37.74 -43.67 -12.40
N THR A 538 36.64 -42.94 -12.66
CA THR A 538 36.01 -42.97 -14.01
C THR A 538 35.54 -41.58 -14.44
N THR A 539 35.69 -41.30 -15.73
CA THR A 539 35.47 -40.01 -16.39
C THR A 539 34.08 -39.91 -17.03
N THR A 540 33.49 -38.71 -17.04
CA THR A 540 32.40 -38.37 -17.96
C THR A 540 32.73 -37.05 -18.69
N PRO A 541 33.11 -37.10 -19.97
CA PRO A 541 33.26 -35.91 -20.79
C PRO A 541 31.92 -35.46 -21.39
N CYS A 542 31.80 -34.17 -21.69
CA CYS A 542 30.71 -33.60 -22.48
C CYS A 542 31.24 -33.16 -23.86
N PRO A 543 30.60 -33.55 -24.97
CA PRO A 543 30.75 -32.88 -26.27
C PRO A 543 29.40 -32.34 -26.84
N PRO A 544 29.41 -31.48 -27.88
CA PRO A 544 28.36 -30.46 -28.08
C PRO A 544 27.47 -30.59 -29.35
N LEU A 545 26.38 -29.79 -29.37
CA LEU A 545 25.65 -29.18 -30.51
C LEU A 545 25.15 -30.01 -31.75
N THR A 546 23.82 -30.28 -31.81
CA THR A 546 22.87 -30.21 -33.00
C THR A 546 23.15 -30.99 -34.33
N PRO A 547 22.21 -31.19 -35.31
CA PRO A 547 20.71 -31.07 -35.36
C PRO A 547 19.90 -32.22 -36.08
N LYS A 548 18.58 -32.40 -35.78
CA LYS A 548 17.46 -32.98 -36.61
C LYS A 548 17.61 -34.45 -37.19
N PRO A 549 16.60 -35.09 -37.87
CA PRO A 549 15.11 -35.04 -37.82
C PRO A 549 14.37 -36.42 -37.78
N THR A 550 13.03 -36.42 -37.52
CA THR A 550 12.00 -37.47 -37.90
C THR A 550 12.10 -38.88 -37.24
N ALA A 551 11.06 -39.73 -37.11
CA ALA A 551 9.60 -39.70 -37.43
C ALA A 551 8.78 -40.52 -36.37
N GLY A 552 7.43 -40.60 -36.50
CA GLY A 552 6.50 -41.28 -35.55
C GLY A 552 6.43 -42.82 -35.65
N PRO A 553 5.31 -43.51 -35.30
CA PRO A 553 3.96 -43.03 -34.97
C PRO A 553 3.31 -43.58 -33.68
N THR A 554 2.09 -43.09 -33.37
CA THR A 554 1.16 -43.59 -32.34
C THR A 554 0.54 -44.95 -32.71
N PRO A 555 0.16 -45.78 -31.70
CA PRO A 555 -1.23 -46.27 -31.68
C PRO A 555 -1.91 -46.20 -30.29
N ALA A 556 -3.24 -46.14 -30.31
CA ALA A 556 -4.17 -46.32 -29.20
C ALA A 556 -5.30 -47.30 -29.69
N PRO A 557 -6.38 -47.56 -28.93
CA PRO A 557 -6.43 -48.26 -27.63
C PRO A 557 -7.40 -49.47 -27.63
N THR A 558 -7.26 -50.39 -26.67
CA THR A 558 -8.23 -51.46 -26.31
C THR A 558 -7.90 -51.97 -24.89
N GLY A 559 -8.81 -52.21 -23.93
CA GLY A 559 -10.25 -51.97 -23.80
C GLY A 559 -10.70 -52.21 -22.33
N GLU A 560 -11.92 -51.81 -21.96
CA GLU A 560 -12.55 -52.00 -20.62
C GLU A 560 -13.13 -53.44 -20.42
N PRO A 561 -13.79 -53.81 -19.29
CA PRO A 561 -13.88 -53.22 -17.91
C PRO A 561 -13.63 -54.24 -16.76
N THR A 562 -13.37 -53.79 -15.52
CA THR A 562 -13.76 -54.52 -14.28
C THR A 562 -13.79 -53.63 -13.02
N THR A 563 -14.52 -54.03 -11.97
CA THR A 563 -14.89 -53.18 -10.82
C THR A 563 -14.66 -53.83 -9.43
N THR A 564 -14.14 -53.05 -8.45
CA THR A 564 -14.34 -53.20 -6.97
C THR A 564 -13.56 -54.34 -6.25
N PRO A 565 -13.30 -54.32 -4.92
CA PRO A 565 -12.63 -53.32 -4.05
C PRO A 565 -11.40 -53.90 -3.27
N CYS A 566 -10.70 -53.08 -2.46
CA CYS A 566 -9.69 -53.55 -1.49
C CYS A 566 -10.02 -53.21 -0.01
N PRO A 567 -9.79 -54.14 0.95
CA PRO A 567 -9.85 -53.89 2.40
C PRO A 567 -8.45 -53.63 3.06
N PRO A 568 -8.37 -53.27 4.35
CA PRO A 568 -7.18 -52.63 4.96
C PRO A 568 -6.33 -53.55 5.88
N LEU A 569 -5.12 -53.10 6.26
CA LEU A 569 -4.29 -53.75 7.30
C LEU A 569 -3.50 -52.75 8.20
N THR A 570 -3.52 -53.03 9.50
CA THR A 570 -2.66 -52.48 10.58
C THR A 570 -1.49 -53.41 10.90
N PRO A 571 -0.35 -52.93 11.45
CA PRO A 571 0.68 -53.78 12.06
C PRO A 571 0.88 -53.62 13.58
N LYS A 572 1.33 -54.71 14.23
CA LYS A 572 1.84 -54.83 15.63
C LYS A 572 3.30 -55.38 15.57
N PRO A 573 4.18 -55.26 16.61
CA PRO A 573 5.65 -55.24 16.44
C PRO A 573 6.44 -56.49 16.95
N THR A 574 7.73 -56.28 17.30
CA THR A 574 8.82 -57.14 17.92
C THR A 574 9.75 -57.91 16.94
N ALA A 575 11.08 -58.12 17.13
CA ALA A 575 12.03 -57.80 18.23
C ALA A 575 13.56 -57.79 17.83
N GLY A 576 14.38 -56.89 18.45
CA GLY A 576 15.84 -57.02 18.83
C GLY A 576 16.98 -57.25 17.80
N PRO A 577 18.30 -57.09 18.16
CA PRO A 577 18.90 -56.63 19.44
C PRO A 577 19.99 -55.49 19.41
N THR A 578 20.33 -55.05 20.63
CA THR A 578 21.25 -54.03 21.27
C THR A 578 22.78 -54.17 20.91
N PRO A 579 23.74 -53.20 21.11
CA PRO A 579 23.96 -52.36 22.32
C PRO A 579 24.42 -50.85 22.19
N ALA A 580 24.52 -50.21 23.37
CA ALA A 580 24.59 -48.76 23.68
C ALA A 580 26.05 -48.24 23.92
N PRO A 581 26.36 -47.03 24.50
CA PRO A 581 25.64 -46.09 25.41
C PRO A 581 25.51 -44.65 24.82
N THR A 582 25.15 -43.53 25.51
CA THR A 582 25.07 -43.15 26.95
C THR A 582 23.95 -42.11 27.22
N GLY A 583 23.91 -41.52 28.43
CA GLY A 583 22.87 -40.64 29.01
C GLY A 583 22.72 -39.20 28.49
N GLU A 584 21.76 -38.40 28.96
CA GLU A 584 20.67 -38.61 29.94
C GLU A 584 19.42 -37.74 29.59
N PRO A 585 18.21 -38.02 30.13
CA PRO A 585 16.94 -37.51 29.57
C PRO A 585 16.21 -36.42 30.41
N THR A 586 15.24 -35.74 29.81
CA THR A 586 14.18 -35.01 30.54
C THR A 586 12.85 -35.05 29.77
N THR A 587 11.72 -35.19 30.47
CA THR A 587 10.41 -35.53 29.90
C THR A 587 9.32 -34.49 30.25
N THR A 588 8.56 -34.02 29.26
CA THR A 588 7.24 -33.38 29.46
C THR A 588 6.32 -33.67 28.26
N PRO A 589 5.06 -34.11 28.45
CA PRO A 589 4.13 -34.44 27.35
C PRO A 589 3.20 -33.27 26.95
N CYS A 590 2.75 -33.26 25.69
CA CYS A 590 1.70 -32.36 25.22
C CYS A 590 0.28 -32.87 25.56
N PRO A 591 -0.65 -32.02 26.04
CA PRO A 591 -2.06 -32.38 26.25
C PRO A 591 -2.95 -32.13 25.00
N PRO A 592 -4.13 -32.76 24.90
CA PRO A 592 -4.98 -32.75 23.70
C PRO A 592 -6.03 -31.62 23.66
N LEU A 593 -6.59 -31.40 22.46
CA LEU A 593 -7.73 -30.50 22.22
C LEU A 593 -9.07 -31.26 22.21
N THR A 594 -10.04 -30.84 23.04
CA THR A 594 -11.48 -30.79 22.67
C THR A 594 -12.28 -29.99 23.73
N PRO A 595 -13.41 -29.35 23.38
CA PRO A 595 -13.94 -28.22 24.15
C PRO A 595 -15.19 -28.52 24.99
N LYS A 596 -15.24 -28.02 26.24
CA LYS A 596 -16.50 -27.59 26.90
C LYS A 596 -16.22 -26.65 28.11
N PRO A 597 -17.27 -26.04 28.70
CA PRO A 597 -17.34 -24.59 28.91
C PRO A 597 -16.63 -24.12 30.18
N THR A 598 -16.16 -22.87 30.18
CA THR A 598 -15.57 -22.25 31.38
C THR A 598 -16.39 -21.07 31.86
N SER A 599 -17.26 -21.32 32.84
CA SER A 599 -17.70 -20.29 33.78
C SER A 599 -16.55 -19.99 34.74
N GLY A 600 -15.88 -18.86 34.59
CA GLY A 600 -14.82 -18.42 35.49
C GLY A 600 -15.34 -17.47 36.58
N PRO A 601 -15.17 -17.77 37.88
CA PRO A 601 -15.47 -16.83 38.96
C PRO A 601 -14.34 -15.81 39.17
N THR A 602 -14.73 -14.59 39.59
CA THR A 602 -13.81 -13.50 39.98
C THR A 602 -13.02 -13.86 41.26
N PRO A 603 -11.73 -13.48 41.37
CA PRO A 603 -10.96 -13.62 42.62
C PRO A 603 -11.49 -12.70 43.74
N ALA A 604 -11.46 -13.18 44.98
CA ALA A 604 -11.82 -12.38 46.15
C ALA A 604 -10.67 -11.43 46.58
N PRO A 605 -10.97 -10.20 47.06
CA PRO A 605 -9.97 -9.22 47.47
C PRO A 605 -9.60 -9.31 48.96
N THR A 606 -8.42 -8.82 49.30
CA THR A 606 -8.02 -8.44 50.67
C THR A 606 -8.70 -7.14 51.10
N GLY A 607 -9.24 -7.08 52.33
CA GLY A 607 -9.70 -5.84 52.99
C GLY A 607 -8.53 -4.89 53.34
N GLU A 608 -8.76 -3.67 53.83
CA GLU A 608 -9.91 -3.17 54.62
C GLU A 608 -10.14 -1.62 54.39
N PRO A 609 -11.04 -0.88 55.08
CA PRO A 609 -12.25 -0.36 54.42
C PRO A 609 -12.41 1.18 54.40
N THR A 610 -13.33 1.69 53.56
CA THR A 610 -14.02 2.98 53.79
C THR A 610 -15.40 2.99 53.11
N THR A 611 -16.27 3.93 53.49
CA THR A 611 -17.74 3.73 53.55
C THR A 611 -18.59 4.62 52.62
N THR A 612 -19.89 4.27 52.53
CA THR A 612 -21.04 5.13 52.12
C THR A 612 -21.51 4.96 50.64
N PRO A 613 -22.83 4.93 50.33
CA PRO A 613 -23.35 3.99 49.32
C PRO A 613 -23.88 4.60 48.00
N CYS A 614 -24.06 3.74 46.99
CA CYS A 614 -24.85 4.01 45.79
C CYS A 614 -26.33 3.54 45.93
N PRO A 615 -27.31 4.25 45.33
CA PRO A 615 -28.71 3.81 45.27
C PRO A 615 -28.96 2.80 44.13
N PRO A 616 -30.02 1.97 44.22
CA PRO A 616 -30.29 0.90 43.25
C PRO A 616 -31.08 1.38 42.01
N LEU A 617 -30.77 0.81 40.84
CA LEU A 617 -31.61 0.89 39.64
C LEU A 617 -32.37 -0.43 39.44
N THR A 618 -33.69 -0.34 39.32
CA THR A 618 -34.58 -1.45 38.95
C THR A 618 -35.02 -1.32 37.48
N PRO A 619 -35.06 -2.42 36.71
CA PRO A 619 -35.66 -2.43 35.38
C PRO A 619 -37.14 -2.88 35.43
N LYS A 620 -38.01 -2.21 34.66
CA LYS A 620 -39.37 -2.69 34.34
C LYS A 620 -39.68 -2.43 32.84
N PRO A 621 -40.28 -3.38 32.10
CA PRO A 621 -40.55 -3.24 30.66
C PRO A 621 -41.99 -2.76 30.36
N THR A 622 -42.14 -2.08 29.21
CA THR A 622 -43.33 -1.84 28.32
C THR A 622 -43.05 -0.55 27.52
N GLY A 623 -43.44 -0.32 26.27
CA GLY A 623 -44.16 -1.11 25.25
C GLY A 623 -44.38 -0.25 23.98
N GLU A 624 -44.84 -0.85 22.87
CA GLU A 624 -45.22 -0.21 21.60
C GLU A 624 -46.72 -0.46 21.30
N PRO A 625 -47.35 0.08 20.23
CA PRO A 625 -47.18 1.36 19.51
C PRO A 625 -48.52 2.11 19.24
N THR A 626 -48.55 3.36 18.73
CA THR A 626 -49.71 3.89 17.92
C THR A 626 -49.48 5.23 17.17
N THR A 627 -49.49 5.16 15.83
CA THR A 627 -50.19 6.01 14.81
C THR A 627 -50.32 7.57 14.88
N THR A 628 -49.64 8.27 13.93
CA THR A 628 -50.17 9.22 12.87
C THR A 628 -51.06 10.46 13.21
N PRO A 629 -51.14 11.55 12.38
CA PRO A 629 -50.10 12.48 11.86
C PRO A 629 -50.41 14.02 11.93
N CYS A 630 -49.39 14.87 11.64
CA CYS A 630 -49.48 16.27 11.14
C CYS A 630 -50.03 17.38 12.10
N PRO A 631 -49.82 18.71 11.85
CA PRO A 631 -49.61 19.38 10.55
C PRO A 631 -48.34 20.23 10.37
N THR A 632 -48.20 20.77 9.16
CA THR A 632 -47.13 21.63 8.65
C THR A 632 -47.36 23.14 8.85
N SER A 633 -46.33 23.91 8.51
CA SER A 633 -46.31 25.36 8.19
C SER A 633 -46.13 26.37 9.33
N LEU A 634 -44.99 27.07 9.29
CA LEU A 634 -44.87 28.50 9.56
C LEU A 634 -43.84 29.11 8.60
N THR A 635 -44.29 30.02 7.73
CA THR A 635 -43.47 30.89 6.89
C THR A 635 -43.50 32.32 7.44
N PRO A 636 -42.38 33.07 7.43
CA PRO A 636 -42.42 34.53 7.49
C PRO A 636 -42.45 35.12 6.08
N LYS A 637 -43.48 35.91 5.77
CA LYS A 637 -43.54 36.79 4.57
C LYS A 637 -42.69 38.06 4.82
N PRO A 638 -42.15 38.75 3.80
CA PRO A 638 -41.24 39.87 3.99
C PRO A 638 -41.98 41.21 4.12
N THR A 639 -41.27 42.22 4.65
CA THR A 639 -41.70 43.63 4.67
C THR A 639 -40.59 44.53 4.13
N SER A 640 -40.97 45.65 3.52
CA SER A 640 -40.19 46.44 2.56
C SER A 640 -39.81 47.84 3.03
N ALA A 641 -38.62 48.33 2.66
CA ALA A 641 -38.29 49.71 2.21
C ALA A 641 -36.75 49.98 2.26
N PRO A 642 -36.19 50.92 1.47
CA PRO A 642 -34.74 51.00 1.21
C PRO A 642 -34.01 52.16 1.91
N THR A 643 -32.68 52.08 1.98
CA THR A 643 -31.76 53.16 2.43
C THR A 643 -30.46 53.07 1.60
N PRO A 644 -29.78 54.19 1.24
CA PRO A 644 -29.11 54.29 -0.07
C PRO A 644 -27.60 54.01 -0.08
N ALA A 645 -27.04 53.92 -1.29
CA ALA A 645 -25.63 53.72 -1.59
C ALA A 645 -24.76 54.98 -1.33
N PRO A 646 -23.45 54.82 -1.05
CA PRO A 646 -22.51 55.93 -0.95
C PRO A 646 -21.99 56.41 -2.32
N THR A 647 -21.93 57.73 -2.48
CA THR A 647 -21.47 58.46 -3.67
C THR A 647 -19.94 58.43 -3.85
N PRO A 648 -19.40 58.36 -5.09
CA PRO A 648 -17.97 58.55 -5.34
C PRO A 648 -17.55 60.03 -5.25
N ALA A 649 -16.38 60.29 -4.67
CA ALA A 649 -15.82 61.65 -4.61
C ALA A 649 -15.21 62.07 -5.96
N THR A 650 -15.54 63.28 -6.40
CA THR A 650 -15.06 63.90 -7.64
C THR A 650 -13.70 64.57 -7.46
N GLY A 651 -12.77 64.32 -8.38
CA GLY A 651 -11.56 65.12 -8.55
C GLY A 651 -11.75 66.16 -9.65
N THR A 652 -11.66 67.44 -9.30
CA THR A 652 -11.73 68.56 -10.27
C THR A 652 -10.34 68.94 -10.79
N THR A 653 -10.19 68.98 -12.10
CA THR A 653 -9.07 69.61 -12.78
C THR A 653 -9.18 71.13 -12.73
N THR A 654 -8.06 71.83 -12.50
CA THR A 654 -7.96 73.28 -12.71
C THR A 654 -6.76 73.57 -13.60
N THR A 655 -7.00 74.25 -14.73
CA THR A 655 -6.00 74.53 -15.75
C THR A 655 -5.42 75.93 -15.54
N VAL A 656 -4.09 76.07 -15.54
CA VAL A 656 -3.41 77.38 -15.70
C VAL A 656 -2.25 77.22 -16.70
N LYS A 657 -2.12 78.21 -17.59
CA LYS A 657 -1.11 78.36 -18.64
C LYS A 657 -0.83 79.89 -18.77
N PRO A 658 0.17 80.32 -19.56
CA PRO A 658 1.61 80.35 -19.30
C PRO A 658 2.14 81.78 -19.03
N THR A 659 3.44 81.91 -18.69
CA THR A 659 4.29 83.00 -19.22
C THR A 659 5.78 82.68 -19.05
N THR A 660 6.58 83.16 -20.02
CA THR A 660 8.06 83.22 -20.09
C THR A 660 8.83 81.91 -19.90
#